data_AF-A0A1F4JKR5-F1
#
_entry.id   AF-A0A1F4JKR5-F1
#
_cell.length_a   1.000
_cell.length_b   1.000
_cell.length_c   1.000
_cell.angle_alpha   90.00
_cell.angle_beta   90.00
_cell.angle_gamma   90.00
#
_symmetry.space_group_name_H-M   'P 1'
#
loop_
_entity.id
_entity.type
_entity.pdbx_description
1 polymer ?
#
loop_
_entity_poly.entity_id
_entity_poly.type
_entity_poly.pdbx_seq_one_letter_code
_entity_poly.pdbx_strand_id
1 'polypeptide(L)'
;MVWIGVVMGMLAGAAFGSFPAAVILAIIGGVVGANWPRKDGTEIPSLENRIKILEEQLGQMRQRMTTLEKNRPEGEASAAQAAPSNRTDPNISEAELERQALAAHPEDFSRRVSADMVRSVQAEHATKVAPADKSPALPASSADVARSSMPVPPAKPASTVQQSLQPSETATVAATVEVGSASVLPPSSATPPRPPAPPSWFQTFLQRWVYGGNPIVKVGVLILFLGLAFLLRYAAEHAVLPVEWRYVGVAATGIGLLLAGWRWRHKQDNYGLILQGAGIGVLYLTTLAAMKLHPLIPLGFGFAILIAVAAFAALLAILQNALVLAIIGTIGGFAAPILTSTGSGNHVALFSYLTLLNLGIVAIAWFRAWRVLNLIGYAGTFILGSAWAAKYYRDELFATTEPFLLLLFVLYVLITFLFARRTLSQSPDTGSASFNTQVQLAATRISYVDGTLAFGVPFSAFGLQYLLTKSWEYGAAFSALGFGLFYMVLAVVLFRQTNRRYILLTETLMALGVIFGSLAIPLGLEQTWTSAAWAVEAAGVYWVGIRQQRVHARLFALLLLIGSAIYFALGLHFGSQDAVLDGSLLGCGLLALSTWWTYRLMRQAPQQQLHSFEIELRPYIVAFGALFVGLIPFLLWPMDWASPALAILGTAAVFSAVRLAERPLLYWGWLYQALAGALFMTTLRSIDGGSVLSNGWTGLLAASLIGASMLAGFWAIMRQSRSGTAPDGNTAPVPLSGGASVALLAGLVFINLAPLFVLPWRMAAMVWPLTGIATLWWAVRARHAGAVGFALALQAVAGIVHFGSRLVLFGPAASLDAAKPFLHAGFAGPLLIALAALICARLLQRSHPGNEASSSMSSIESSLGWIALFWAGAWWAFAWADEIMRIVQPQQVAPCLVAVAIVTAWAASSLARRWNWPQLGLATLAYLPALTAIAGAGVMATVDHPLVSWGALAWPSALLMHGVLLRRQIAWVPGALLNVAHVAGAWLFIVLAAIELRWHLAQWGDPLSAWPLMGWMIAPVLYLLALSSSRMQTWWPIRDHQESYRVVSAVPIVVYLLGWVWISNAVSNGTASPLPYMPLLNPLELAHLAVLLGVALWWRSLSEYPQFHRNRALASATLAGTAFAVLTGMVVRTCHHFAQVRWNSQSLFASDLVQTSLSVVWSIVAIGLMLIGNRQKERWTWIVGAGLIAVVVVKLFLIELAASGSLARIISFIVVGMLLLLVGYFAPLPPKMPADPELKGPVAA
;
A
#
# COMPACT_ATOMS: atom_id res chain seq x y z
N MET A 1 22.74 20.84 -24.94
CA MET A 1 22.18 20.78 -26.30
C MET A 1 20.72 21.22 -26.21
N VAL A 2 19.65 20.41 -26.34
CA VAL A 2 18.26 20.95 -26.30
C VAL A 2 17.97 21.90 -25.13
N TRP A 3 18.16 21.50 -23.86
CA TRP A 3 17.91 22.39 -22.71
C TRP A 3 18.77 23.67 -22.75
N ILE A 4 20.08 23.52 -23.05
CA ILE A 4 21.01 24.65 -23.22
C ILE A 4 20.55 25.56 -24.38
N GLY A 5 20.02 25.01 -25.46
CA GLY A 5 19.53 25.74 -26.63
C GLY A 5 18.18 26.41 -26.39
N VAL A 6 17.30 25.83 -25.58
CA VAL A 6 16.08 26.50 -25.08
C VAL A 6 16.50 27.67 -24.19
N VAL A 7 17.42 27.49 -23.24
CA VAL A 7 17.90 28.57 -22.37
C VAL A 7 18.60 29.66 -23.18
N MET A 8 19.60 29.34 -24.01
CA MET A 8 20.30 30.30 -24.86
C MET A 8 19.38 30.95 -25.91
N GLY A 9 18.44 30.21 -26.48
CA GLY A 9 17.46 30.73 -27.44
C GLY A 9 16.37 31.59 -26.79
N MET A 10 16.07 31.36 -25.51
CA MET A 10 15.18 32.20 -24.72
C MET A 10 15.90 33.46 -24.21
N LEU A 11 17.19 33.37 -23.88
CA LEU A 11 18.06 34.51 -23.60
C LEU A 11 18.27 35.39 -24.86
N ALA A 12 18.43 34.78 -26.03
CA ALA A 12 18.45 35.49 -27.30
C ALA A 12 17.06 36.07 -27.65
N GLY A 13 15.98 35.30 -27.47
CA GLY A 13 14.61 35.73 -27.71
C GLY A 13 14.14 36.88 -26.81
N ALA A 14 14.63 36.89 -25.56
CA ALA A 14 14.44 37.99 -24.62
C ALA A 14 14.98 39.33 -25.16
N ALA A 15 16.10 39.33 -25.88
CA ALA A 15 16.69 40.52 -26.48
C ALA A 15 15.85 41.14 -27.62
N PHE A 16 14.83 40.43 -28.14
CA PHE A 16 13.91 40.93 -29.17
C PHE A 16 12.56 41.44 -28.62
N GLY A 17 12.38 41.51 -27.29
CA GLY A 17 11.36 42.33 -26.64
C GLY A 17 9.86 42.01 -26.86
N SER A 18 9.50 40.91 -27.54
CA SER A 18 8.09 40.53 -27.76
C SER A 18 7.78 39.08 -27.36
N PHE A 19 6.65 38.86 -26.69
CA PHE A 19 6.30 37.55 -26.13
C PHE A 19 6.15 36.44 -27.19
N PRO A 20 5.48 36.64 -28.35
CA PRO A 20 5.47 35.64 -29.41
C PRO A 20 6.88 35.29 -29.89
N ALA A 21 7.76 36.28 -30.08
CA ALA A 21 9.14 36.05 -30.52
C ALA A 21 9.97 35.33 -29.46
N ALA A 22 9.83 35.65 -28.17
CA ALA A 22 10.53 34.96 -27.09
C ALA A 22 10.13 33.48 -26.99
N VAL A 23 8.83 33.17 -27.16
CA VAL A 23 8.34 31.78 -27.23
C VAL A 23 8.84 31.09 -28.50
N ILE A 24 8.74 31.74 -29.67
CA ILE A 24 9.21 31.20 -30.96
C ILE A 24 10.72 30.95 -30.95
N LEU A 25 11.54 31.84 -30.36
CA LEU A 25 13.00 31.71 -30.29
C LEU A 25 13.46 30.74 -29.18
N ALA A 26 12.70 30.57 -28.10
CA ALA A 26 12.90 29.45 -27.18
C ALA A 26 12.62 28.09 -27.87
N ILE A 27 11.60 28.02 -28.73
CA ILE A 27 11.29 26.85 -29.56
C ILE A 27 12.40 26.61 -30.60
N ILE A 28 12.78 27.63 -31.38
CA ILE A 28 13.85 27.54 -32.40
C ILE A 28 15.19 27.19 -31.76
N GLY A 29 15.54 27.81 -30.63
CA GLY A 29 16.75 27.46 -29.87
C GLY A 29 16.72 26.03 -29.34
N GLY A 30 15.54 25.52 -28.95
CA GLY A 30 15.34 24.11 -28.65
C GLY A 30 15.56 23.19 -29.85
N VAL A 31 15.13 23.60 -31.06
CA VAL A 31 15.34 22.88 -32.33
C VAL A 31 16.81 22.93 -32.76
N VAL A 32 17.47 24.08 -32.75
CA VAL A 32 18.92 24.22 -33.03
C VAL A 32 19.74 23.44 -32.00
N GLY A 33 19.34 23.49 -30.73
CA GLY A 33 19.90 22.69 -29.64
C GLY A 33 19.62 21.18 -29.77
N ALA A 34 18.68 20.74 -30.60
CA ALA A 34 18.51 19.33 -30.96
C ALA A 34 19.52 18.89 -32.04
N ASN A 35 19.96 19.82 -32.90
CA ASN A 35 20.71 19.54 -34.12
C ASN A 35 22.25 19.68 -33.98
N TRP A 36 22.78 19.94 -32.77
CA TRP A 36 24.19 20.32 -32.56
C TRP A 36 25.20 19.13 -32.55
N PRO A 37 26.32 19.18 -33.31
CA PRO A 37 27.36 18.15 -33.36
C PRO A 37 28.29 18.15 -32.12
N ARG A 38 28.81 16.98 -31.69
CA ARG A 38 29.39 16.80 -30.33
C ARG A 38 30.91 16.50 -30.30
N LYS A 39 31.78 17.48 -30.03
CA LYS A 39 33.26 17.37 -29.84
C LYS A 39 33.83 18.49 -28.89
N ASP A 40 34.74 18.12 -27.96
CA ASP A 40 35.98 18.77 -27.38
C ASP A 40 36.03 20.25 -26.80
N GLY A 41 36.80 20.57 -25.69
CA GLY A 41 37.15 21.95 -25.13
C GLY A 41 37.18 22.22 -23.56
N THR A 42 37.81 23.31 -23.00
CA THR A 42 37.93 23.72 -21.51
C THR A 42 38.00 25.27 -21.08
N GLU A 43 38.83 25.75 -20.09
CA GLU A 43 38.49 26.78 -18.99
C GLU A 43 39.63 27.76 -18.43
N ILE A 44 39.31 28.91 -17.71
CA ILE A 44 40.22 29.98 -17.08
C ILE A 44 39.59 30.88 -15.92
N PRO A 45 40.28 31.19 -14.75
CA PRO A 45 40.02 32.38 -13.83
C PRO A 45 41.17 32.93 -12.87
N SER A 46 41.08 34.13 -12.18
CA SER A 46 41.90 34.58 -10.96
C SER A 46 41.69 36.07 -10.45
N LEU A 47 42.04 36.53 -9.19
CA LEU A 47 42.00 38.01 -8.80
C LEU A 47 42.73 38.69 -7.56
N GLU A 48 42.76 38.17 -6.32
CA GLU A 48 42.52 39.00 -5.09
C GLU A 48 43.60 39.98 -4.52
N ASN A 49 44.89 39.92 -4.91
CA ASN A 49 46.05 40.49 -4.18
C ASN A 49 46.16 42.05 -4.10
N ARG A 50 45.08 42.79 -4.38
CA ARG A 50 45.07 44.24 -4.68
C ARG A 50 44.57 45.13 -3.53
N ILE A 51 43.99 44.54 -2.48
CA ILE A 51 43.25 45.27 -1.43
C ILE A 51 44.15 45.64 -0.24
N LYS A 52 45.06 44.76 0.21
CA LYS A 52 45.94 45.06 1.36
C LYS A 52 46.84 46.27 1.15
N ILE A 53 47.29 46.49 -0.09
CA ILE A 53 48.08 47.66 -0.49
C ILE A 53 47.27 48.96 -0.28
N LEU A 54 45.94 48.95 -0.39
CA LEU A 54 45.10 50.13 -0.10
C LEU A 54 44.98 50.38 1.41
N GLU A 55 44.95 49.35 2.25
CA GLU A 55 44.95 49.50 3.71
C GLU A 55 46.31 50.00 4.22
N GLU A 56 47.40 49.48 3.66
CA GLU A 56 48.76 49.93 3.98
C GLU A 56 49.04 51.33 3.41
N GLN A 57 48.50 51.68 2.23
CA GLN A 57 48.50 53.05 1.73
C GLN A 57 47.61 53.98 2.56
N LEU A 58 46.51 53.51 3.15
CA LEU A 58 45.71 54.29 4.12
C LEU A 58 46.47 54.50 5.43
N GLY A 59 47.22 53.51 5.90
CA GLY A 59 48.15 53.63 7.03
C GLY A 59 49.25 54.65 6.75
N GLN A 60 49.91 54.53 5.59
CA GLN A 60 50.95 55.46 5.13
C GLN A 60 50.40 56.86 4.81
N MET A 61 49.17 57.00 4.33
CA MET A 61 48.51 58.31 4.17
C MET A 61 48.19 58.94 5.52
N ARG A 62 47.67 58.18 6.50
CA ARG A 62 47.47 58.69 7.86
C ARG A 62 48.79 59.13 8.49
N GLN A 63 49.85 58.34 8.38
CA GLN A 63 51.19 58.72 8.83
C GLN A 63 51.72 59.96 8.09
N ARG A 64 51.56 60.04 6.76
CA ARG A 64 51.97 61.22 5.98
C ARG A 64 51.22 62.48 6.40
N MET A 65 49.91 62.40 6.62
CA MET A 65 49.11 63.53 7.14
C MET A 65 49.63 63.99 8.50
N THR A 66 49.80 63.09 9.48
CA THR A 66 50.30 63.47 10.81
C THR A 66 51.74 63.99 10.78
N THR A 67 52.59 63.54 9.84
CA THR A 67 53.92 64.16 9.63
C THR A 67 53.87 65.51 8.92
N LEU A 68 52.87 65.78 8.06
CA LEU A 68 52.70 67.07 7.38
C LEU A 68 52.11 68.12 8.32
N GLU A 69 51.22 67.73 9.23
CA GLU A 69 50.76 68.59 10.33
C GLU A 69 51.91 68.90 11.30
N LYS A 70 52.72 67.89 11.66
CA LYS A 70 53.86 68.04 12.57
C LYS A 70 55.06 68.80 11.97
N ASN A 71 55.19 68.84 10.64
CA ASN A 71 56.28 69.53 9.93
C ASN A 71 55.82 70.82 9.22
N ARG A 72 54.62 71.33 9.52
CA ARG A 72 54.25 72.69 9.10
C ARG A 72 55.05 73.70 9.94
N PRO A 73 55.85 74.60 9.34
CA PRO A 73 56.66 75.55 10.11
C PRO A 73 55.81 76.44 11.02
N GLU A 74 56.24 76.56 12.28
CA GLU A 74 55.72 77.55 13.22
C GLU A 74 56.40 78.90 12.94
N GLY A 75 55.61 79.87 12.48
CA GLY A 75 56.12 81.06 11.78
C GLY A 75 56.33 80.78 10.29
N GLU A 76 55.98 81.68 9.38
CA GLU A 76 55.70 83.11 9.57
C GLU A 76 54.24 83.46 9.94
N ALA A 77 54.01 84.71 10.34
CA ALA A 77 52.74 85.18 10.88
C ALA A 77 51.96 86.07 9.89
N SER A 78 50.62 85.94 9.86
CA SER A 78 49.66 87.06 9.93
C SER A 78 48.20 86.57 9.77
N ALA A 79 47.31 87.01 10.67
CA ALA A 79 45.83 86.97 10.60
C ALA A 79 45.10 85.61 10.46
N ALA A 80 43.94 85.36 11.10
CA ALA A 80 43.29 86.03 12.23
C ALA A 80 42.17 85.16 12.88
N GLN A 81 42.04 85.28 14.22
CA GLN A 81 40.79 85.21 15.03
C GLN A 81 39.98 83.89 15.22
N ALA A 82 39.30 83.88 16.37
CA ALA A 82 38.19 83.02 16.85
C ALA A 82 38.49 81.65 17.50
N ALA A 83 37.92 81.46 18.70
CA ALA A 83 37.93 80.28 19.58
C ALA A 83 36.44 79.98 20.01
N PRO A 84 36.05 79.11 20.98
CA PRO A 84 36.79 78.52 22.11
C PRO A 84 36.56 77.00 22.36
N SER A 85 36.83 76.53 23.58
CA SER A 85 37.06 75.13 23.99
C SER A 85 36.02 74.55 24.98
N ASN A 86 35.99 73.22 25.16
CA ASN A 86 36.04 72.46 26.45
C ASN A 86 35.53 71.00 26.31
N ARG A 87 35.64 70.08 27.29
CA ARG A 87 36.73 69.62 28.23
C ARG A 87 36.14 68.54 29.17
N THR A 88 36.95 67.58 29.68
CA THR A 88 36.69 66.75 30.93
C THR A 88 35.42 65.85 30.94
N ASP A 89 35.25 64.76 31.71
CA ASP A 89 36.08 64.00 32.68
C ASP A 89 35.51 62.55 32.86
N PRO A 90 36.19 61.62 33.56
CA PRO A 90 35.70 60.26 33.84
C PRO A 90 35.18 60.06 35.29
N ASN A 91 34.04 59.38 35.50
CA ASN A 91 33.65 58.85 36.83
C ASN A 91 32.50 57.81 36.81
N ILE A 92 32.35 57.05 37.92
CA ILE A 92 31.21 56.16 38.31
C ILE A 92 31.04 54.86 37.48
N SER A 93 30.81 53.66 38.06
CA SER A 93 31.14 53.07 39.38
C SER A 93 30.97 51.54 39.34
N GLU A 94 31.56 50.81 40.30
CA GLU A 94 31.47 49.33 40.36
C GLU A 94 30.09 48.77 40.77
N ALA A 95 29.19 49.60 41.33
CA ALA A 95 27.90 49.14 41.87
C ALA A 95 26.84 48.82 40.80
N GLU A 96 26.97 49.37 39.58
CA GLU A 96 26.06 49.08 38.46
C GLU A 96 26.48 47.80 37.69
N LEU A 97 27.79 47.49 37.72
CA LEU A 97 28.40 46.34 37.05
C LEU A 97 27.85 45.00 37.56
N GLU A 98 27.55 44.87 38.86
CA GLU A 98 27.01 43.63 39.43
C GLU A 98 25.52 43.42 39.13
N ARG A 99 24.75 44.50 38.87
CA ARG A 99 23.30 44.44 38.64
C ARG A 99 22.89 44.22 37.20
N GLN A 100 23.70 44.62 36.22
CA GLN A 100 23.40 44.37 34.80
C GLN A 100 24.05 43.09 34.25
N ALA A 101 25.18 42.65 34.81
CA ALA A 101 25.88 41.45 34.33
C ALA A 101 25.14 40.12 34.60
N LEU A 102 24.25 40.07 35.59
CA LEU A 102 23.52 38.85 35.98
C LEU A 102 22.24 38.57 35.17
N ALA A 103 21.94 39.36 34.12
CA ALA A 103 20.70 39.30 33.34
C ALA A 103 20.89 38.90 31.86
N ALA A 104 21.97 38.19 31.52
CA ALA A 104 22.35 37.87 30.13
C ALA A 104 21.56 36.68 29.52
N HIS A 105 20.43 36.95 28.88
CA HIS A 105 19.73 35.98 28.02
C HIS A 105 20.47 35.75 26.68
N PRO A 106 20.71 34.49 26.23
CA PRO A 106 21.42 34.24 24.98
C PRO A 106 20.66 34.49 23.66
N GLU A 107 19.34 34.72 23.67
CA GLU A 107 18.55 34.75 22.41
C GLU A 107 18.65 36.05 21.60
N ASP A 108 19.07 37.17 22.21
CA ASP A 108 19.43 38.40 21.47
C ASP A 108 20.76 38.29 20.68
N PHE A 109 21.48 37.18 20.82
CA PHE A 109 22.58 36.80 19.91
C PHE A 109 22.12 36.73 18.44
N SER A 110 20.83 36.49 18.22
CA SER A 110 20.14 36.51 16.92
C SER A 110 20.32 37.80 16.09
N ARG A 111 20.72 38.93 16.72
CA ARG A 111 21.01 40.20 16.03
C ARG A 111 22.49 40.51 15.79
N ARG A 112 23.43 39.65 16.22
CA ARG A 112 24.88 39.87 16.00
C ARG A 112 25.50 39.00 14.91
N VAL A 113 24.90 37.86 14.57
CA VAL A 113 25.32 37.04 13.40
C VAL A 113 24.78 37.60 12.07
N SER A 114 23.76 38.47 12.12
CA SER A 114 23.18 39.17 10.96
C SER A 114 24.09 40.24 10.31
N ALA A 115 25.41 40.19 10.56
CA ALA A 115 26.42 41.07 9.95
C ALA A 115 27.31 40.34 8.93
N ASP A 116 27.71 39.08 9.19
CA ASP A 116 28.63 38.34 8.31
C ASP A 116 28.00 37.92 6.97
N MET A 117 26.67 37.83 6.91
CA MET A 117 25.93 37.45 5.69
C MET A 117 25.75 38.61 4.69
N VAL A 118 26.52 39.71 4.80
CA VAL A 118 26.39 40.91 3.95
C VAL A 118 27.42 40.99 2.82
N ARG A 119 28.44 40.10 2.76
CA ARG A 119 29.52 40.15 1.73
C ARG A 119 29.80 38.89 0.91
N SER A 120 28.75 38.20 0.48
CA SER A 120 28.64 37.59 -0.86
C SER A 120 27.13 37.42 -1.14
N VAL A 121 26.54 37.70 -2.32
CA VAL A 121 26.82 37.19 -3.68
C VAL A 121 26.28 38.15 -4.79
N GLN A 122 25.92 39.41 -4.52
CA GLN A 122 24.95 40.15 -5.35
C GLN A 122 25.45 40.88 -6.65
N ALA A 123 26.00 40.20 -7.69
CA ALA A 123 26.27 40.73 -9.07
C ALA A 123 26.51 39.63 -10.15
N GLU A 124 26.73 39.84 -11.48
CA GLU A 124 27.19 40.97 -12.35
C GLU A 124 26.68 40.87 -13.82
N HIS A 125 26.09 41.83 -14.58
CA HIS A 125 25.82 43.30 -14.55
C HIS A 125 24.51 43.59 -15.28
N ALA A 126 23.95 44.77 -15.14
CA ALA A 126 22.92 45.33 -16.01
C ALA A 126 23.33 45.51 -17.50
N THR A 127 22.29 45.82 -18.28
CA THR A 127 22.15 46.87 -19.32
C THR A 127 22.18 46.55 -20.83
N LYS A 128 21.03 46.89 -21.45
CA LYS A 128 20.81 47.46 -22.81
C LYS A 128 20.96 46.48 -24.00
N VAL A 129 20.38 46.74 -25.19
CA VAL A 129 19.88 47.99 -25.82
C VAL A 129 18.43 47.81 -26.39
N ALA A 130 17.74 48.91 -26.71
CA ALA A 130 16.43 48.97 -27.41
C ALA A 130 16.62 49.37 -28.91
N PRO A 131 15.76 50.11 -29.68
CA PRO A 131 14.59 50.97 -29.37
C PRO A 131 13.37 50.82 -30.34
N ALA A 132 12.51 51.86 -30.39
CA ALA A 132 11.41 52.16 -31.34
C ALA A 132 10.04 51.46 -31.12
N ASP A 133 8.88 52.14 -31.13
CA ASP A 133 8.57 53.60 -31.18
C ASP A 133 7.13 53.93 -30.69
N LYS A 134 6.87 55.22 -30.40
CA LYS A 134 5.58 55.96 -30.25
C LYS A 134 4.73 55.85 -28.96
N SER A 135 4.59 57.03 -28.32
CA SER A 135 3.60 57.47 -27.32
C SER A 135 2.41 58.19 -28.05
N PRO A 136 1.52 59.00 -27.42
CA PRO A 136 1.20 59.23 -25.98
C PRO A 136 -0.32 59.25 -25.63
N ALA A 137 -0.68 59.33 -24.34
CA ALA A 137 -1.71 60.26 -23.77
C ALA A 137 -2.07 59.97 -22.28
N LEU A 138 -2.46 61.04 -21.56
CA LEU A 138 -3.14 61.14 -20.25
C LEU A 138 -4.20 62.28 -20.40
N PRO A 139 -5.06 62.69 -19.42
CA PRO A 139 -5.20 62.28 -18.01
C PRO A 139 -6.68 62.14 -17.50
N ALA A 140 -6.83 62.02 -16.16
CA ALA A 140 -7.83 62.67 -15.28
C ALA A 140 -9.32 62.21 -15.15
N SER A 141 -9.62 61.69 -13.95
CA SER A 141 -10.56 62.27 -12.95
C SER A 141 -12.10 62.15 -13.03
N SER A 142 -12.70 62.32 -11.84
CA SER A 142 -14.12 62.53 -11.48
C SER A 142 -15.07 61.31 -11.47
N ALA A 143 -16.29 61.52 -10.98
CA ALA A 143 -17.10 60.50 -10.29
C ALA A 143 -18.63 60.70 -10.45
N ASP A 144 -19.37 59.73 -9.89
CA ASP A 144 -20.67 59.86 -9.20
C ASP A 144 -22.02 59.61 -9.94
N VAL A 145 -22.98 59.10 -9.14
CA VAL A 145 -24.46 59.13 -9.24
C VAL A 145 -25.24 58.40 -10.38
N ALA A 146 -25.76 57.22 -10.01
CA ALA A 146 -27.16 56.73 -10.18
C ALA A 146 -27.82 56.62 -11.59
N ARG A 147 -28.96 55.95 -11.83
CA ARG A 147 -30.10 55.43 -11.01
C ARG A 147 -30.53 54.04 -11.60
N SER A 148 -31.60 53.29 -11.24
CA SER A 148 -32.76 53.36 -10.31
C SER A 148 -33.44 51.95 -10.28
N SER A 149 -34.32 51.52 -9.38
CA SER A 149 -34.49 51.74 -7.92
C SER A 149 -35.71 50.96 -7.35
N MET A 150 -35.53 50.22 -6.24
CA MET A 150 -36.52 50.05 -5.13
C MET A 150 -37.83 49.22 -5.34
N PRO A 151 -38.60 48.83 -4.28
CA PRO A 151 -38.16 48.27 -2.97
C PRO A 151 -39.13 47.26 -2.23
N VAL A 152 -38.66 46.60 -1.13
CA VAL A 152 -39.32 46.45 0.23
C VAL A 152 -40.61 45.58 0.41
N PRO A 153 -40.92 44.96 1.60
CA PRO A 153 -40.12 44.39 2.73
C PRO A 153 -40.79 43.07 3.30
N PRO A 154 -40.98 42.79 4.63
CA PRO A 154 -40.11 42.80 5.83
C PRO A 154 -40.08 41.43 6.61
N ALA A 155 -39.17 41.25 7.60
CA ALA A 155 -39.45 40.62 8.93
C ALA A 155 -38.20 40.55 9.87
N LYS A 156 -38.44 40.46 11.18
CA LYS A 156 -37.51 40.40 12.35
C LYS A 156 -38.34 39.88 13.58
N PRO A 157 -37.83 39.67 14.82
CA PRO A 157 -36.45 39.42 15.33
C PRO A 157 -36.37 38.30 16.43
N ALA A 158 -35.19 38.16 17.09
CA ALA A 158 -34.98 37.87 18.54
C ALA A 158 -35.39 36.50 19.18
N SER A 159 -34.91 36.09 20.38
CA SER A 159 -33.61 36.28 21.12
C SER A 159 -33.53 35.40 22.42
N THR A 160 -32.30 35.15 22.91
CA THR A 160 -31.85 35.05 24.33
C THR A 160 -32.14 33.84 25.28
N VAL A 161 -31.13 33.59 26.17
CA VAL A 161 -31.20 33.18 27.61
C VAL A 161 -31.48 31.69 27.97
N GLN A 162 -30.93 31.05 29.03
CA GLN A 162 -29.65 31.16 29.81
C GLN A 162 -29.54 29.98 30.85
N GLN A 163 -28.39 29.86 31.54
CA GLN A 163 -28.25 29.51 32.98
C GLN A 163 -27.92 28.05 33.41
N SER A 164 -27.31 27.97 34.61
CA SER A 164 -26.81 26.80 35.38
C SER A 164 -25.57 26.08 34.83
N LEU A 165 -24.73 25.41 35.62
CA LEU A 165 -24.02 25.66 36.91
C LEU A 165 -23.25 24.35 37.22
N GLN A 166 -22.21 24.41 38.05
CA GLN A 166 -21.30 23.32 38.47
C GLN A 166 -21.98 22.22 39.34
N PRO A 167 -21.37 21.05 39.68
CA PRO A 167 -19.90 20.80 39.79
C PRO A 167 -19.35 19.40 39.39
N SER A 168 -18.02 19.32 39.28
CA SER A 168 -17.14 18.35 39.98
C SER A 168 -15.66 18.67 39.72
N GLU A 169 -14.79 18.42 40.71
CA GLU A 169 -13.38 18.83 40.71
C GLU A 169 -12.36 17.69 40.47
N THR A 170 -11.24 18.08 39.86
CA THR A 170 -9.86 17.66 40.17
C THR A 170 -9.52 16.18 40.44
N ALA A 171 -8.81 15.57 39.48
CA ALA A 171 -7.74 14.60 39.76
C ALA A 171 -6.59 14.80 38.74
N THR A 172 -5.34 14.71 39.20
CA THR A 172 -4.15 15.20 38.46
C THR A 172 -3.33 14.07 37.82
N VAL A 173 -2.62 14.38 36.72
CA VAL A 173 -1.19 14.11 36.44
C VAL A 173 -0.93 14.15 34.93
N ALA A 174 0.19 14.74 34.51
CA ALA A 174 0.67 14.74 33.12
C ALA A 174 2.06 14.08 33.02
N ALA A 175 2.31 13.32 31.95
CA ALA A 175 3.61 12.70 31.64
C ALA A 175 3.81 12.55 30.11
N THR A 176 4.32 13.63 29.51
CA THR A 176 5.08 13.81 28.25
C THR A 176 5.46 12.65 27.30
N VAL A 177 5.37 12.97 25.99
CA VAL A 177 6.38 12.79 24.89
C VAL A 177 6.19 11.72 23.76
N GLU A 178 5.88 12.28 22.56
CA GLU A 178 6.34 11.99 21.16
C GLU A 178 5.94 10.75 20.31
N VAL A 179 6.02 10.96 18.97
CA VAL A 179 5.52 10.13 17.85
C VAL A 179 6.35 10.37 16.56
N GLY A 180 6.54 9.36 15.69
CA GLY A 180 7.18 9.46 14.35
C GLY A 180 6.65 8.44 13.32
N SER A 181 6.88 8.63 12.00
CA SER A 181 5.91 8.20 10.95
C SER A 181 6.42 7.50 9.64
N ALA A 182 5.77 6.38 9.29
CA ALA A 182 5.12 5.92 8.01
C ALA A 182 5.73 6.07 6.58
N SER A 183 5.48 5.08 5.67
CA SER A 183 5.27 5.14 4.17
C SER A 183 5.59 3.83 3.37
N VAL A 184 4.98 3.59 2.17
CA VAL A 184 5.07 2.33 1.33
C VAL A 184 4.94 2.57 -0.23
N LEU A 185 5.36 1.62 -1.08
CA LEU A 185 5.40 1.62 -2.58
C LEU A 185 4.20 0.92 -3.34
N PRO A 186 4.00 1.13 -4.68
CA PRO A 186 2.83 0.67 -5.47
C PRO A 186 3.09 -0.39 -6.61
N PRO A 187 2.04 -0.97 -7.26
CA PRO A 187 2.14 -2.15 -8.16
C PRO A 187 2.05 -1.89 -9.69
N SER A 188 2.14 -2.98 -10.49
CA SER A 188 2.18 -3.03 -11.97
C SER A 188 0.99 -3.80 -12.62
N SER A 189 0.85 -3.77 -13.96
CA SER A 189 -0.28 -4.31 -14.73
C SER A 189 -0.11 -5.75 -15.23
N ALA A 190 -1.21 -6.52 -15.32
CA ALA A 190 -1.23 -7.93 -15.73
C ALA A 190 -2.12 -8.21 -16.97
N THR A 191 -1.81 -9.29 -17.68
CA THR A 191 -2.47 -9.83 -18.89
C THR A 191 -3.78 -10.59 -18.58
N PRO A 192 -4.64 -10.86 -19.59
CA PRO A 192 -5.91 -11.58 -19.38
C PRO A 192 -5.69 -13.04 -18.97
N PRO A 193 -6.60 -13.64 -18.18
CA PRO A 193 -6.40 -14.96 -17.58
C PRO A 193 -6.54 -16.11 -18.59
N ARG A 194 -5.65 -17.08 -18.44
CA ARG A 194 -5.73 -18.42 -19.05
C ARG A 194 -6.83 -19.23 -18.33
N PRO A 195 -7.58 -20.13 -19.00
CA PRO A 195 -8.63 -20.92 -18.34
C PRO A 195 -8.07 -21.77 -17.16
N PRO A 196 -8.86 -21.96 -16.09
CA PRO A 196 -8.39 -22.59 -14.86
C PRO A 196 -8.16 -24.10 -15.01
N ALA A 197 -7.19 -24.61 -14.24
CA ALA A 197 -6.94 -26.05 -14.09
C ALA A 197 -8.04 -26.73 -13.24
N PRO A 198 -8.27 -28.06 -13.40
CA PRO A 198 -9.32 -28.78 -12.65
C PRO A 198 -9.06 -28.82 -11.12
N PRO A 199 -10.11 -28.85 -10.29
CA PRO A 199 -10.02 -28.76 -8.84
C PRO A 199 -9.48 -30.02 -8.14
N SER A 200 -9.02 -29.87 -6.90
CA SER A 200 -8.42 -30.95 -6.11
C SER A 200 -9.42 -31.82 -5.35
N TRP A 201 -9.03 -33.09 -5.12
CA TRP A 201 -9.89 -34.17 -4.61
C TRP A 201 -10.47 -33.98 -3.20
N PHE A 202 -9.79 -33.23 -2.32
CA PHE A 202 -10.18 -33.10 -0.90
C PHE A 202 -11.49 -32.31 -0.72
N GLN A 203 -11.70 -31.28 -1.55
CA GLN A 203 -12.80 -30.34 -1.41
C GLN A 203 -14.18 -30.98 -1.68
N THR A 204 -14.21 -32.05 -2.47
CA THR A 204 -15.43 -32.79 -2.85
C THR A 204 -15.96 -33.72 -1.75
N PHE A 205 -15.20 -33.93 -0.66
CA PHE A 205 -15.52 -34.88 0.41
C PHE A 205 -16.43 -34.28 1.49
N LEU A 206 -16.03 -33.16 2.12
CA LEU A 206 -16.72 -32.62 3.31
C LEU A 206 -18.20 -32.30 3.07
N GLN A 207 -18.54 -31.78 1.88
CA GLN A 207 -19.90 -31.35 1.55
C GLN A 207 -20.95 -32.48 1.60
N ARG A 208 -20.52 -33.75 1.53
CA ARG A 208 -21.43 -34.91 1.53
C ARG A 208 -21.79 -35.47 2.92
N TRP A 209 -21.10 -35.03 4.00
CA TRP A 209 -21.32 -35.59 5.34
C TRP A 209 -22.32 -34.79 6.19
N VAL A 210 -22.22 -33.45 6.20
CA VAL A 210 -23.02 -32.58 7.09
C VAL A 210 -24.51 -32.58 6.73
N TYR A 211 -24.85 -32.64 5.45
CA TYR A 211 -26.21 -32.38 4.93
C TYR A 211 -27.06 -33.66 4.72
N GLY A 212 -26.78 -34.73 5.48
CA GLY A 212 -27.49 -36.00 5.40
C GLY A 212 -28.33 -36.35 6.64
N GLY A 213 -29.65 -36.15 6.59
CA GLY A 213 -30.61 -36.70 7.56
C GLY A 213 -31.33 -35.68 8.47
N ASN A 214 -32.21 -36.18 9.34
CA ASN A 214 -33.17 -35.37 10.12
C ASN A 214 -32.78 -35.26 11.61
N PRO A 215 -32.67 -34.05 12.21
CA PRO A 215 -32.29 -33.87 13.62
C PRO A 215 -33.46 -33.91 14.62
N ILE A 216 -34.71 -33.75 14.16
CA ILE A 216 -35.89 -33.50 15.03
C ILE A 216 -36.16 -34.64 16.01
N VAL A 217 -36.20 -35.87 15.50
CA VAL A 217 -36.49 -37.07 16.30
C VAL A 217 -35.38 -37.33 17.32
N LYS A 218 -34.14 -36.91 17.00
CA LYS A 218 -32.97 -37.04 17.89
C LYS A 218 -33.10 -36.20 19.17
N VAL A 219 -33.94 -35.15 19.18
CA VAL A 219 -34.23 -34.33 20.39
C VAL A 219 -35.43 -34.87 21.17
N GLY A 220 -36.48 -35.35 20.49
CA GLY A 220 -37.63 -35.99 21.16
C GLY A 220 -37.20 -37.24 21.92
N VAL A 221 -36.39 -38.09 21.28
CA VAL A 221 -35.76 -39.25 21.92
C VAL A 221 -34.85 -38.84 23.09
N LEU A 222 -34.24 -37.66 23.08
CA LEU A 222 -33.39 -37.18 24.19
C LEU A 222 -34.22 -36.77 25.42
N ILE A 223 -35.35 -36.09 25.25
CA ILE A 223 -36.27 -35.78 26.37
C ILE A 223 -36.85 -37.08 26.95
N LEU A 224 -37.19 -38.04 26.09
CA LEU A 224 -37.61 -39.37 26.53
C LEU A 224 -36.49 -40.10 27.28
N PHE A 225 -35.26 -40.11 26.75
CA PHE A 225 -34.09 -40.72 27.38
C PHE A 225 -33.73 -40.05 28.71
N LEU A 226 -34.00 -38.76 28.89
CA LEU A 226 -33.71 -38.04 30.13
C LEU A 226 -34.83 -38.19 31.18
N GLY A 227 -36.11 -38.27 30.76
CA GLY A 227 -37.20 -38.74 31.62
C GLY A 227 -36.97 -40.19 32.07
N LEU A 228 -36.56 -41.04 31.13
CA LEU A 228 -36.15 -42.42 31.39
C LEU A 228 -34.84 -42.49 32.19
N ALA A 229 -33.98 -41.46 32.19
CA ALA A 229 -32.78 -41.38 33.02
C ALA A 229 -33.06 -40.87 34.43
N PHE A 230 -34.06 -40.00 34.63
CA PHE A 230 -34.60 -39.77 35.98
C PHE A 230 -35.25 -41.05 36.51
N LEU A 231 -35.93 -41.82 35.66
CA LEU A 231 -36.46 -43.15 36.01
C LEU A 231 -35.34 -44.16 36.29
N LEU A 232 -34.29 -44.24 35.45
CA LEU A 232 -33.13 -45.11 35.62
C LEU A 232 -32.21 -44.67 36.75
N ARG A 233 -32.23 -43.41 37.18
CA ARG A 233 -31.51 -42.91 38.35
C ARG A 233 -32.33 -43.15 39.63
N TYR A 234 -33.63 -42.93 39.59
CA TYR A 234 -34.60 -43.45 40.57
C TYR A 234 -34.57 -44.99 40.66
N ALA A 235 -33.97 -45.68 39.68
CA ALA A 235 -33.67 -47.12 39.74
C ALA A 235 -32.20 -47.47 40.03
N ALA A 236 -31.20 -46.60 39.76
CA ALA A 236 -29.76 -46.92 39.89
C ALA A 236 -29.05 -46.23 41.07
N GLU A 237 -29.63 -45.17 41.63
CA GLU A 237 -29.45 -44.87 43.07
C GLU A 237 -30.10 -45.96 43.94
N HIS A 238 -30.75 -46.95 43.30
CA HIS A 238 -31.44 -48.09 43.86
C HIS A 238 -30.96 -49.46 43.22
N ALA A 239 -29.84 -49.54 42.46
CA ALA A 239 -29.32 -50.77 41.79
C ALA A 239 -27.78 -50.75 41.43
N VAL A 240 -27.17 -51.88 41.00
CA VAL A 240 -25.68 -52.13 41.11
C VAL A 240 -25.01 -52.92 39.93
N LEU A 241 -23.86 -52.48 39.34
CA LEU A 241 -23.00 -53.25 38.37
C LEU A 241 -21.53 -52.74 38.14
N PRO A 242 -20.50 -53.59 37.79
CA PRO A 242 -19.06 -53.22 37.57
C PRO A 242 -18.66 -52.51 36.25
N VAL A 243 -17.35 -52.32 35.96
CA VAL A 243 -16.81 -51.37 34.94
C VAL A 243 -16.07 -51.98 33.72
N GLU A 244 -15.32 -53.07 33.87
CA GLU A 244 -14.40 -53.61 32.85
C GLU A 244 -15.16 -54.05 31.59
N TRP A 245 -16.29 -54.72 31.80
CA TRP A 245 -17.25 -55.16 30.78
C TRP A 245 -17.76 -54.01 29.89
N ARG A 246 -17.77 -52.77 30.40
CA ARG A 246 -18.20 -51.59 29.63
C ARG A 246 -17.21 -51.28 28.49
N TYR A 247 -15.90 -51.43 28.73
CA TYR A 247 -14.87 -51.23 27.71
C TYR A 247 -14.82 -52.37 26.69
N VAL A 248 -15.03 -53.62 27.14
CA VAL A 248 -15.12 -54.79 26.24
C VAL A 248 -16.26 -54.64 25.23
N GLY A 249 -17.44 -54.17 25.66
CA GLY A 249 -18.58 -53.91 24.76
C GLY A 249 -18.30 -52.86 23.68
N VAL A 250 -17.57 -51.79 24.02
CA VAL A 250 -17.16 -50.75 23.06
C VAL A 250 -16.13 -51.30 22.06
N ALA A 251 -15.13 -52.04 22.52
CA ALA A 251 -14.13 -52.66 21.65
C ALA A 251 -14.76 -53.67 20.67
N ALA A 252 -15.66 -54.53 21.15
CA ALA A 252 -16.40 -55.48 20.31
C ALA A 252 -17.23 -54.77 19.22
N THR A 253 -17.83 -53.62 19.55
CA THR A 253 -18.55 -52.78 18.58
C THR A 253 -17.63 -52.29 17.45
N GLY A 254 -16.40 -51.86 17.78
CA GLY A 254 -15.39 -51.46 16.80
C GLY A 254 -14.98 -52.57 15.84
N ILE A 255 -14.80 -53.79 16.34
CA ILE A 255 -14.49 -54.98 15.51
C ILE A 255 -15.67 -55.32 14.58
N GLY A 256 -16.91 -55.22 15.07
CA GLY A 256 -18.12 -55.45 14.26
C GLY A 256 -18.19 -54.54 13.02
N LEU A 257 -17.80 -53.27 13.16
CA LEU A 257 -17.75 -52.31 12.05
C LEU A 257 -16.71 -52.71 10.97
N LEU A 258 -15.54 -53.22 11.37
CA LEU A 258 -14.53 -53.73 10.43
C LEU A 258 -15.05 -54.92 9.61
N LEU A 259 -15.66 -55.90 10.28
CA LEU A 259 -16.13 -57.13 9.64
C LEU A 259 -17.30 -56.84 8.68
N ALA A 260 -18.23 -55.96 9.06
CA ALA A 260 -19.27 -55.46 8.17
C ALA A 260 -18.68 -54.71 6.96
N GLY A 261 -17.71 -53.82 7.20
CA GLY A 261 -17.04 -53.04 6.16
C GLY A 261 -16.24 -53.88 5.15
N TRP A 262 -15.63 -54.98 5.60
CA TRP A 262 -14.97 -55.97 4.73
C TRP A 262 -16.00 -56.76 3.90
N ARG A 263 -17.10 -57.23 4.52
CA ARG A 263 -18.13 -58.02 3.83
C ARG A 263 -18.93 -57.24 2.79
N TRP A 264 -18.96 -55.90 2.88
CA TRP A 264 -19.64 -55.04 1.91
C TRP A 264 -18.72 -54.36 0.88
N ARG A 265 -17.41 -54.66 0.86
CA ARG A 265 -16.41 -54.05 -0.04
C ARG A 265 -16.68 -54.18 -1.55
N HIS A 266 -17.60 -55.06 -1.95
CA HIS A 266 -17.99 -55.32 -3.35
C HIS A 266 -19.47 -55.01 -3.67
N LYS A 267 -20.21 -54.33 -2.77
CA LYS A 267 -21.65 -54.04 -2.98
C LYS A 267 -22.01 -52.57 -3.21
N GLN A 268 -21.23 -51.61 -2.70
CA GLN A 268 -21.41 -50.17 -2.94
C GLN A 268 -20.06 -49.45 -2.83
N ASP A 269 -19.71 -48.62 -3.81
CA ASP A 269 -18.34 -48.19 -4.14
C ASP A 269 -17.56 -47.40 -3.08
N ASN A 270 -18.14 -47.03 -1.92
CA ASN A 270 -17.41 -46.34 -0.85
C ASN A 270 -17.85 -46.67 0.59
N TYR A 271 -19.07 -47.16 0.84
CA TYR A 271 -19.56 -47.41 2.20
C TYR A 271 -18.69 -48.43 2.97
N GLY A 272 -18.14 -49.44 2.29
CA GLY A 272 -17.22 -50.40 2.91
C GLY A 272 -15.93 -49.75 3.42
N LEU A 273 -15.35 -48.80 2.68
CA LEU A 273 -14.14 -48.08 3.07
C LEU A 273 -14.40 -47.13 4.25
N ILE A 274 -15.56 -46.46 4.27
CA ILE A 274 -15.95 -45.58 5.39
C ILE A 274 -16.16 -46.41 6.67
N LEU A 275 -16.81 -47.58 6.59
CA LEU A 275 -17.06 -48.43 7.75
C LEU A 275 -15.78 -49.11 8.25
N GLN A 276 -14.87 -49.51 7.35
CA GLN A 276 -13.50 -49.95 7.69
C GLN A 276 -12.73 -48.82 8.39
N GLY A 277 -12.75 -47.59 7.86
CA GLY A 277 -12.09 -46.44 8.47
C GLY A 277 -12.66 -46.07 9.85
N ALA A 278 -13.98 -46.14 10.02
CA ALA A 278 -14.65 -45.93 11.31
C ALA A 278 -14.29 -47.02 12.33
N GLY A 279 -14.24 -48.29 11.93
CA GLY A 279 -13.80 -49.38 12.79
C GLY A 279 -12.33 -49.24 13.22
N ILE A 280 -11.43 -48.85 12.29
CA ILE A 280 -10.03 -48.52 12.61
C ILE A 280 -9.98 -47.38 13.64
N GLY A 281 -10.74 -46.31 13.43
CA GLY A 281 -10.79 -45.15 14.34
C GLY A 281 -11.34 -45.49 15.74
N VAL A 282 -12.42 -46.27 15.83
CA VAL A 282 -12.99 -46.71 17.12
C VAL A 282 -11.99 -47.57 17.90
N LEU A 283 -11.28 -48.50 17.23
CA LEU A 283 -10.26 -49.32 17.89
C LEU A 283 -9.05 -48.49 18.32
N TYR A 284 -8.61 -47.54 17.50
CA TYR A 284 -7.53 -46.60 17.83
C TYR A 284 -7.86 -45.77 19.08
N LEU A 285 -9.06 -45.18 19.13
CA LEU A 285 -9.53 -44.37 20.26
C LEU A 285 -9.83 -45.20 21.51
N THR A 286 -10.40 -46.40 21.38
CA THR A 286 -10.68 -47.28 22.53
C THR A 286 -9.38 -47.78 23.16
N THR A 287 -8.38 -48.12 22.35
CA THR A 287 -7.02 -48.48 22.82
C THR A 287 -6.37 -47.30 23.54
N LEU A 288 -6.49 -46.08 22.99
CA LEU A 288 -5.94 -44.87 23.61
C LEU A 288 -6.66 -44.50 24.93
N ALA A 289 -7.99 -44.67 25.00
CA ALA A 289 -8.78 -44.46 26.22
C ALA A 289 -8.43 -45.47 27.33
N ALA A 290 -8.27 -46.75 26.98
CA ALA A 290 -7.84 -47.81 27.89
C ALA A 290 -6.37 -47.70 28.33
N MET A 291 -5.57 -46.87 27.65
CA MET A 291 -4.23 -46.46 28.10
C MET A 291 -4.23 -45.21 28.98
N LYS A 292 -4.94 -44.14 28.57
CA LYS A 292 -4.80 -42.77 29.16
C LYS A 292 -5.94 -42.31 30.07
N LEU A 293 -7.16 -42.84 29.95
CA LEU A 293 -8.33 -42.35 30.71
C LEU A 293 -8.70 -43.27 31.87
N HIS A 294 -8.77 -44.57 31.59
CA HIS A 294 -8.85 -45.62 32.60
C HIS A 294 -7.72 -46.59 32.27
N PRO A 295 -6.65 -46.68 33.08
CA PRO A 295 -5.42 -47.42 32.74
C PRO A 295 -5.62 -48.93 32.88
N LEU A 296 -6.43 -49.48 31.98
CA LEU A 296 -6.83 -50.88 31.89
C LEU A 296 -5.82 -51.71 31.09
N ILE A 297 -5.02 -51.08 30.21
CA ILE A 297 -3.92 -51.73 29.48
C ILE A 297 -2.61 -50.93 29.61
N PRO A 298 -1.44 -51.58 29.78
CA PRO A 298 -0.15 -50.91 29.82
C PRO A 298 0.19 -50.16 28.52
N LEU A 299 0.89 -49.03 28.65
CA LEU A 299 1.22 -48.15 27.54
C LEU A 299 1.92 -48.87 26.37
N GLY A 300 2.90 -49.73 26.67
CA GLY A 300 3.63 -50.51 25.66
C GLY A 300 2.76 -51.53 24.92
N PHE A 301 1.76 -52.11 25.59
CA PHE A 301 0.81 -53.04 24.96
C PHE A 301 -0.16 -52.31 24.03
N GLY A 302 -0.66 -51.16 24.46
CA GLY A 302 -1.47 -50.29 23.59
C GLY A 302 -0.69 -49.76 22.39
N PHE A 303 0.59 -49.38 22.55
CA PHE A 303 1.48 -49.05 21.42
C PHE A 303 1.60 -50.20 20.41
N ALA A 304 1.77 -51.45 20.89
CA ALA A 304 1.82 -52.62 20.01
C ALA A 304 0.50 -52.82 19.25
N ILE A 305 -0.65 -52.58 19.89
CA ILE A 305 -1.97 -52.59 19.22
C ILE A 305 -2.06 -51.48 18.16
N LEU A 306 -1.62 -50.24 18.45
CA LEU A 306 -1.65 -49.15 17.47
C LEU A 306 -0.74 -49.44 16.25
N ILE A 307 0.44 -50.03 16.48
CA ILE A 307 1.33 -50.48 15.39
C ILE A 307 0.68 -51.61 14.57
N ALA A 308 0.04 -52.59 15.22
CA ALA A 308 -0.67 -53.66 14.53
C ALA A 308 -1.84 -53.13 13.69
N VAL A 309 -2.61 -52.18 14.21
CA VAL A 309 -3.71 -51.50 13.48
C VAL A 309 -3.18 -50.71 12.28
N ALA A 310 -2.06 -49.99 12.43
CA ALA A 310 -1.42 -49.26 11.33
C ALA A 310 -0.86 -50.20 10.24
N ALA A 311 -0.21 -51.30 10.64
CA ALA A 311 0.29 -52.33 9.72
C ALA A 311 -0.86 -53.05 8.98
N PHE A 312 -1.95 -53.34 9.68
CA PHE A 312 -3.17 -53.91 9.07
C PHE A 312 -3.82 -52.93 8.08
N ALA A 313 -3.88 -51.63 8.40
CA ALA A 313 -4.36 -50.59 7.49
C ALA A 313 -3.47 -50.47 6.23
N ALA A 314 -2.14 -50.55 6.38
CA ALA A 314 -1.21 -50.56 5.25
C ALA A 314 -1.34 -51.82 4.39
N LEU A 315 -1.51 -53.00 4.99
CA LEU A 315 -1.77 -54.26 4.29
C LEU A 315 -3.10 -54.19 3.50
N LEU A 316 -4.18 -53.69 4.13
CA LEU A 316 -5.46 -53.45 3.46
C LEU A 316 -5.33 -52.44 2.31
N ALA A 317 -4.48 -51.41 2.44
CA ALA A 317 -4.23 -50.43 1.39
C ALA A 317 -3.50 -51.03 0.18
N ILE A 318 -2.51 -51.91 0.41
CA ILE A 318 -1.80 -52.62 -0.66
C ILE A 318 -2.74 -53.61 -1.36
N LEU A 319 -3.46 -54.44 -0.58
CA LEU A 319 -4.37 -55.47 -1.12
C LEU A 319 -5.59 -54.91 -1.86
N GLN A 320 -6.12 -53.76 -1.43
CA GLN A 320 -7.25 -53.09 -2.07
C GLN A 320 -6.83 -51.96 -3.05
N ASN A 321 -5.51 -51.77 -3.29
CA ASN A 321 -4.93 -50.68 -4.07
C ASN A 321 -5.47 -49.28 -3.67
N ALA A 322 -5.73 -49.09 -2.38
CA ALA A 322 -6.53 -48.00 -1.83
C ALA A 322 -5.65 -46.93 -1.16
N LEU A 323 -5.24 -45.92 -1.92
CA LEU A 323 -4.36 -44.83 -1.46
C LEU A 323 -4.87 -44.14 -0.18
N VAL A 324 -6.19 -44.00 0.00
CA VAL A 324 -6.79 -43.35 1.19
C VAL A 324 -6.47 -44.12 2.47
N LEU A 325 -6.46 -45.46 2.44
CA LEU A 325 -6.08 -46.28 3.61
C LEU A 325 -4.58 -46.14 3.92
N ALA A 326 -3.72 -46.05 2.90
CA ALA A 326 -2.29 -45.80 3.09
C ALA A 326 -2.03 -44.41 3.69
N ILE A 327 -2.75 -43.37 3.22
CA ILE A 327 -2.66 -42.02 3.77
C ILE A 327 -3.13 -41.98 5.23
N ILE A 328 -4.29 -42.56 5.55
CA ILE A 328 -4.79 -42.61 6.93
C ILE A 328 -3.84 -43.38 7.85
N GLY A 329 -3.32 -44.53 7.40
CA GLY A 329 -2.33 -45.31 8.16
C GLY A 329 -1.01 -44.56 8.39
N THR A 330 -0.51 -43.85 7.38
CA THR A 330 0.77 -43.12 7.47
C THR A 330 0.65 -41.85 8.31
N ILE A 331 -0.44 -41.09 8.16
CA ILE A 331 -0.73 -39.92 9.00
C ILE A 331 -0.97 -40.37 10.45
N GLY A 332 -1.75 -41.45 10.67
CA GLY A 332 -1.93 -42.05 11.98
C GLY A 332 -0.61 -42.47 12.62
N GLY A 333 0.30 -43.07 11.84
CA GLY A 333 1.66 -43.40 12.25
C GLY A 333 2.47 -42.19 12.72
N PHE A 334 2.62 -41.15 11.88
CA PHE A 334 3.38 -39.95 12.27
C PHE A 334 2.70 -39.15 13.41
N ALA A 335 1.37 -39.22 13.54
CA ALA A 335 0.63 -38.61 14.65
C ALA A 335 0.73 -39.41 15.96
N ALA A 336 1.01 -40.73 15.91
CA ALA A 336 1.01 -41.57 17.10
C ALA A 336 1.98 -41.05 18.18
N PRO A 337 3.29 -40.82 17.92
CA PRO A 337 4.21 -40.33 18.94
C PRO A 337 3.81 -38.98 19.55
N ILE A 338 3.15 -38.10 18.78
CA ILE A 338 2.69 -36.79 19.21
C ILE A 338 1.55 -36.96 20.22
N LEU A 339 0.50 -37.69 19.86
CA LEU A 339 -0.69 -37.92 20.69
C LEU A 339 -0.41 -38.78 21.94
N THR A 340 0.51 -39.74 21.82
CA THR A 340 0.94 -40.60 22.94
C THR A 340 2.05 -39.98 23.78
N SER A 341 2.62 -38.84 23.38
CA SER A 341 3.76 -38.22 24.06
C SER A 341 3.51 -38.11 25.57
N THR A 342 4.49 -38.59 26.34
CA THR A 342 4.52 -38.56 27.81
C THR A 342 5.43 -37.45 28.34
N GLY A 343 6.03 -36.64 27.46
CA GLY A 343 7.04 -35.65 27.83
C GLY A 343 8.39 -36.22 28.26
N SER A 344 8.59 -37.54 28.17
CA SER A 344 9.72 -38.30 28.75
C SER A 344 11.11 -38.03 28.14
N GLY A 345 11.25 -37.09 27.20
CA GLY A 345 12.52 -36.67 26.62
C GLY A 345 13.26 -37.70 25.75
N ASN A 346 12.80 -38.96 25.70
CA ASN A 346 13.50 -40.06 25.02
C ASN A 346 13.46 -39.94 23.49
N HIS A 347 14.44 -39.22 22.95
CA HIS A 347 14.67 -39.01 21.52
C HIS A 347 15.07 -40.29 20.79
N VAL A 348 15.79 -41.20 21.45
CA VAL A 348 16.17 -42.51 20.88
C VAL A 348 14.92 -43.32 20.52
N ALA A 349 13.92 -43.36 21.39
CA ALA A 349 12.64 -44.02 21.12
C ALA A 349 11.86 -43.34 19.97
N LEU A 350 11.84 -41.99 19.94
CA LEU A 350 11.20 -41.23 18.86
C LEU A 350 11.88 -41.48 17.51
N PHE A 351 13.21 -41.38 17.42
CA PHE A 351 13.94 -41.60 16.17
C PHE A 351 13.95 -43.06 15.74
N SER A 352 13.94 -44.02 16.68
CA SER A 352 13.73 -45.44 16.35
C SER A 352 12.34 -45.70 15.76
N TYR A 353 11.29 -45.09 16.33
CA TYR A 353 9.92 -45.20 15.77
C TYR A 353 9.82 -44.55 14.38
N LEU A 354 10.37 -43.35 14.21
CA LEU A 354 10.42 -42.66 12.92
C LEU A 354 11.23 -43.48 11.90
N THR A 355 12.33 -44.12 12.30
CA THR A 355 13.11 -45.02 11.45
C THR A 355 12.28 -46.22 11.00
N LEU A 356 11.54 -46.86 11.90
CA LEU A 356 10.66 -48.00 11.57
C LEU A 356 9.55 -47.60 10.57
N LEU A 357 8.91 -46.44 10.77
CA LEU A 357 7.88 -45.92 9.87
C LEU A 357 8.48 -45.61 8.49
N ASN A 358 9.63 -44.95 8.45
CA ASN A 358 10.37 -44.68 7.20
C ASN A 358 10.80 -45.96 6.49
N LEU A 359 11.20 -47.01 7.20
CA LEU A 359 11.52 -48.32 6.62
C LEU A 359 10.27 -48.96 5.96
N GLY A 360 9.08 -48.75 6.54
CA GLY A 360 7.80 -49.08 5.90
C GLY A 360 7.54 -48.29 4.61
N ILE A 361 7.89 -47.00 4.57
CA ILE A 361 7.81 -46.18 3.35
C ILE A 361 8.81 -46.67 2.28
N VAL A 362 10.05 -47.00 2.66
CA VAL A 362 11.04 -47.64 1.77
C VAL A 362 10.51 -48.95 1.19
N ALA A 363 9.89 -49.80 2.01
CA ALA A 363 9.30 -51.06 1.56
C ALA A 363 8.16 -50.83 0.56
N ILE A 364 7.25 -49.86 0.81
CA ILE A 364 6.18 -49.53 -0.15
C ILE A 364 6.76 -48.94 -1.44
N ALA A 365 7.76 -48.05 -1.36
CA ALA A 365 8.43 -47.44 -2.51
C ALA A 365 9.14 -48.46 -3.42
N TRP A 366 9.61 -49.58 -2.87
CA TRP A 366 10.17 -50.71 -3.63
C TRP A 366 9.14 -51.32 -4.60
N PHE A 367 7.88 -51.42 -4.17
CA PHE A 367 6.80 -52.00 -4.98
C PHE A 367 6.07 -50.97 -5.85
N ARG A 368 5.73 -49.79 -5.30
CA ARG A 368 4.88 -48.75 -5.92
C ARG A 368 5.50 -47.35 -5.80
N ALA A 369 5.62 -46.62 -6.91
CA ALA A 369 6.18 -45.26 -6.97
C ALA A 369 5.18 -44.16 -6.53
N TRP A 370 4.56 -44.29 -5.35
CA TRP A 370 3.58 -43.31 -4.84
C TRP A 370 4.25 -42.06 -4.25
N ARG A 371 4.63 -41.09 -5.11
CA ARG A 371 5.36 -39.86 -4.74
C ARG A 371 4.81 -39.14 -3.49
N VAL A 372 3.48 -39.05 -3.35
CA VAL A 372 2.82 -38.39 -2.20
C VAL A 372 3.21 -39.03 -0.86
N LEU A 373 3.38 -40.36 -0.83
CA LEU A 373 3.79 -41.09 0.38
C LEU A 373 5.22 -40.74 0.79
N ASN A 374 6.15 -40.71 -0.16
CA ASN A 374 7.55 -40.35 0.08
C ASN A 374 7.70 -38.92 0.57
N LEU A 375 6.87 -37.99 0.06
CA LEU A 375 6.86 -36.59 0.51
C LEU A 375 6.25 -36.40 1.90
N ILE A 376 5.18 -37.14 2.23
CA ILE A 376 4.63 -37.18 3.61
C ILE A 376 5.69 -37.74 4.58
N GLY A 377 6.42 -38.78 4.18
CA GLY A 377 7.55 -39.32 4.93
C GLY A 377 8.66 -38.29 5.17
N TYR A 378 9.15 -37.66 4.10
CA TYR A 378 10.23 -36.68 4.17
C TYR A 378 9.86 -35.50 5.07
N ALA A 379 8.68 -34.92 4.85
CA ALA A 379 8.16 -33.82 5.66
C ALA A 379 7.99 -34.24 7.13
N GLY A 380 7.30 -35.35 7.40
CA GLY A 380 7.10 -35.85 8.76
C GLY A 380 8.42 -36.10 9.50
N THR A 381 9.43 -36.64 8.81
CA THR A 381 10.73 -36.97 9.40
C THR A 381 11.56 -35.73 9.71
N PHE A 382 11.82 -34.88 8.72
CA PHE A 382 12.69 -33.72 8.91
C PHE A 382 12.01 -32.58 9.68
N ILE A 383 10.68 -32.46 9.65
CA ILE A 383 9.96 -31.51 10.51
C ILE A 383 10.03 -31.95 11.98
N LEU A 384 9.71 -33.21 12.31
CA LEU A 384 9.80 -33.69 13.71
C LEU A 384 11.27 -33.67 14.20
N GLY A 385 12.23 -34.03 13.35
CA GLY A 385 13.66 -33.95 13.67
C GLY A 385 14.13 -32.52 13.95
N SER A 386 13.79 -31.57 13.09
CA SER A 386 14.18 -30.16 13.25
C SER A 386 13.45 -29.49 14.42
N ALA A 387 12.16 -29.79 14.63
CA ALA A 387 11.37 -29.28 15.75
C ALA A 387 11.83 -29.86 17.09
N TRP A 388 12.34 -31.09 17.11
CA TRP A 388 13.03 -31.64 18.26
C TRP A 388 14.37 -30.92 18.49
N ALA A 389 15.21 -30.84 17.46
CA ALA A 389 16.56 -30.27 17.57
C ALA A 389 16.54 -28.82 18.05
N ALA A 390 15.71 -27.96 17.42
CA ALA A 390 15.61 -26.54 17.76
C ALA A 390 15.05 -26.24 19.17
N LYS A 391 14.50 -27.24 19.88
CA LYS A 391 13.86 -27.08 21.19
C LYS A 391 14.45 -27.93 22.31
N TYR A 392 15.13 -29.03 21.98
CA TYR A 392 15.58 -30.04 22.95
C TYR A 392 17.03 -30.52 22.73
N TYR A 393 17.73 -30.11 21.67
CA TYR A 393 19.15 -30.49 21.49
C TYR A 393 20.07 -29.82 22.53
N ARG A 394 21.15 -30.53 22.88
CA ARG A 394 22.30 -30.10 23.68
C ARG A 394 23.54 -30.84 23.20
N ASP A 395 24.72 -30.28 23.36
CA ASP A 395 25.99 -30.90 22.95
C ASP A 395 26.23 -32.27 23.60
N GLU A 396 25.73 -32.48 24.82
CA GLU A 396 25.68 -33.78 25.53
C GLU A 396 24.97 -34.89 24.72
N LEU A 397 24.00 -34.52 23.87
CA LEU A 397 23.19 -35.44 23.08
C LEU A 397 23.82 -35.76 21.71
N PHE A 398 24.95 -35.15 21.35
CA PHE A 398 25.67 -35.38 20.08
C PHE A 398 25.78 -36.87 19.75
N ALA A 399 26.41 -37.66 20.65
CA ALA A 399 26.74 -39.06 20.41
C ALA A 399 25.52 -39.99 20.24
N THR A 400 24.34 -39.58 20.68
CA THR A 400 23.08 -40.35 20.52
C THR A 400 22.18 -39.79 19.42
N THR A 401 22.45 -38.59 18.91
CA THR A 401 21.69 -37.92 17.85
C THR A 401 22.33 -38.15 16.48
N GLU A 402 23.66 -38.00 16.42
CA GLU A 402 24.49 -38.15 15.21
C GLU A 402 24.20 -39.46 14.43
N PRO A 403 24.09 -40.66 15.06
CA PRO A 403 23.83 -41.89 14.32
C PRO A 403 22.45 -41.91 13.65
N PHE A 404 21.43 -41.28 14.26
CA PHE A 404 20.11 -41.16 13.64
C PHE A 404 20.08 -40.13 12.52
N LEU A 405 20.81 -39.01 12.65
CA LEU A 405 20.94 -38.03 11.58
C LEU A 405 21.56 -38.67 10.34
N LEU A 406 22.69 -39.38 10.51
CA LEU A 406 23.38 -40.10 9.44
C LEU A 406 22.52 -41.24 8.85
N LEU A 407 21.82 -42.01 9.68
CA LEU A 407 20.94 -43.09 9.21
C LEU A 407 19.76 -42.57 8.39
N LEU A 408 19.07 -41.53 8.87
CA LEU A 408 17.93 -40.93 8.16
C LEU A 408 18.39 -40.24 6.86
N PHE A 409 19.54 -39.57 6.88
CA PHE A 409 20.21 -39.06 5.69
C PHE A 409 20.44 -40.16 4.63
N VAL A 410 21.06 -41.29 5.00
CA VAL A 410 21.29 -42.43 4.10
C VAL A 410 19.97 -43.04 3.59
N LEU A 411 18.96 -43.19 4.45
CA LEU A 411 17.64 -43.71 4.05
C LEU A 411 16.96 -42.81 3.00
N TYR A 412 17.07 -41.49 3.11
CA TYR A 412 16.46 -40.58 2.13
C TYR A 412 17.27 -40.46 0.82
N VAL A 413 18.59 -40.61 0.86
CA VAL A 413 19.41 -40.83 -0.35
C VAL A 413 18.97 -42.14 -1.04
N LEU A 414 18.73 -43.22 -0.29
CA LEU A 414 18.24 -44.49 -0.83
C LEU A 414 16.82 -44.39 -1.42
N ILE A 415 15.88 -43.71 -0.77
CA ILE A 415 14.53 -43.46 -1.32
C ILE A 415 14.61 -42.73 -2.66
N THR A 416 15.50 -41.74 -2.78
CA THR A 416 15.73 -40.98 -4.02
C THR A 416 16.20 -41.90 -5.16
N PHE A 417 17.13 -42.80 -4.87
CA PHE A 417 17.63 -43.80 -5.84
C PHE A 417 16.56 -44.84 -6.22
N LEU A 418 15.79 -45.35 -5.24
CA LEU A 418 14.73 -46.34 -5.50
C LEU A 418 13.59 -45.76 -6.32
N PHE A 419 13.17 -44.52 -6.05
CA PHE A 419 12.14 -43.82 -6.84
C PHE A 419 12.58 -43.64 -8.30
N ALA A 420 13.82 -43.20 -8.52
CA ALA A 420 14.40 -43.08 -9.86
C ALA A 420 14.46 -44.42 -10.59
N ARG A 421 14.98 -45.47 -9.93
CA ARG A 421 15.06 -46.84 -10.48
C ARG A 421 13.69 -47.39 -10.85
N ARG A 422 12.67 -47.21 -9.99
CA ARG A 422 11.33 -47.77 -10.23
C ARG A 422 10.60 -47.03 -11.35
N THR A 423 10.69 -45.70 -11.39
CA THR A 423 10.11 -44.86 -12.46
C THR A 423 10.71 -45.20 -13.82
N LEU A 424 12.04 -45.35 -13.90
CA LEU A 424 12.76 -45.79 -15.11
C LEU A 424 12.53 -47.27 -15.50
N SER A 425 11.74 -48.04 -14.73
CA SER A 425 11.39 -49.44 -15.03
C SER A 425 9.95 -49.64 -15.52
N GLN A 426 9.13 -48.59 -15.54
CA GLN A 426 7.70 -48.64 -15.89
C GLN A 426 7.35 -47.84 -17.17
N SER A 427 8.36 -47.36 -17.88
CA SER A 427 8.22 -46.64 -19.17
C SER A 427 8.12 -47.62 -20.34
N PRO A 428 7.10 -47.55 -21.21
CA PRO A 428 7.00 -48.43 -22.38
C PRO A 428 8.02 -48.07 -23.49
N ASP A 429 8.80 -49.05 -23.92
CA ASP A 429 9.66 -48.92 -25.10
C ASP A 429 8.81 -48.73 -26.37
N THR A 430 8.97 -47.58 -27.01
CA THR A 430 8.08 -47.09 -28.09
C THR A 430 8.92 -46.61 -29.28
N GLY A 431 9.58 -47.56 -29.95
CA GLY A 431 10.51 -47.31 -31.06
C GLY A 431 9.88 -46.90 -32.40
N SER A 432 8.58 -46.57 -32.45
CA SER A 432 7.86 -46.23 -33.70
C SER A 432 6.66 -45.30 -33.45
N ALA A 433 6.93 -44.08 -32.97
CA ALA A 433 5.91 -43.04 -32.74
C ALA A 433 6.29 -41.71 -33.42
N SER A 434 5.30 -41.00 -33.97
CA SER A 434 5.49 -39.78 -34.76
C SER A 434 5.96 -38.57 -33.92
N PHE A 435 6.58 -37.58 -34.56
CA PHE A 435 7.25 -36.43 -33.93
C PHE A 435 6.37 -35.69 -32.91
N ASN A 436 5.11 -35.40 -33.22
CA ASN A 436 4.19 -34.74 -32.27
C ASN A 436 3.92 -35.59 -31.02
N THR A 437 3.86 -36.91 -31.17
CA THR A 437 3.78 -37.86 -30.04
C THR A 437 5.09 -37.87 -29.25
N GLN A 438 6.24 -37.79 -29.92
CA GLN A 438 7.55 -37.68 -29.25
C GLN A 438 7.67 -36.39 -28.43
N VAL A 439 7.11 -35.26 -28.89
CA VAL A 439 7.10 -33.99 -28.14
C VAL A 439 6.23 -34.09 -26.87
N GLN A 440 5.03 -34.70 -26.95
CA GLN A 440 4.22 -34.95 -25.75
C GLN A 440 4.89 -35.95 -24.78
N LEU A 441 5.54 -36.99 -25.29
CA LEU A 441 6.33 -37.93 -24.48
C LEU A 441 7.56 -37.25 -23.86
N ALA A 442 8.23 -36.33 -24.55
CA ALA A 442 9.35 -35.56 -24.01
C ALA A 442 8.91 -34.66 -22.83
N ALA A 443 7.78 -33.97 -22.96
CA ALA A 443 7.18 -33.20 -21.86
C ALA A 443 6.82 -34.08 -20.64
N THR A 444 6.58 -35.38 -20.85
CA THR A 444 6.28 -36.37 -19.81
C THR A 444 7.53 -36.99 -19.17
N ARG A 445 8.70 -36.92 -19.84
CA ARG A 445 9.95 -37.61 -19.43
C ARG A 445 10.83 -36.86 -18.41
N ILE A 446 10.44 -35.67 -17.98
CA ILE A 446 11.25 -34.80 -17.11
C ILE A 446 11.31 -35.27 -15.63
N SER A 447 10.35 -36.09 -15.18
CA SER A 447 10.12 -36.35 -13.74
C SER A 447 10.55 -37.75 -13.25
N TYR A 448 11.81 -38.14 -13.44
CA TYR A 448 12.37 -39.38 -12.82
C TYR A 448 13.32 -39.13 -11.63
N VAL A 449 13.90 -37.92 -11.51
CA VAL A 449 14.64 -37.48 -10.31
C VAL A 449 13.76 -36.51 -9.54
N ASP A 450 13.45 -36.80 -8.28
CA ASP A 450 12.72 -35.86 -7.43
C ASP A 450 13.70 -34.84 -6.83
N GLY A 451 13.87 -33.69 -7.50
CA GLY A 451 14.82 -32.65 -7.13
C GLY A 451 14.64 -32.11 -5.70
N THR A 452 13.42 -32.21 -5.15
CA THR A 452 13.13 -31.86 -3.74
C THR A 452 13.89 -32.75 -2.76
N LEU A 453 14.02 -34.05 -3.05
CA LEU A 453 14.77 -34.99 -2.21
C LEU A 453 16.27 -34.93 -2.49
N ALA A 454 16.67 -34.82 -3.76
CA ALA A 454 18.08 -34.84 -4.16
C ALA A 454 18.92 -33.70 -3.54
N PHE A 455 18.35 -32.49 -3.43
CA PHE A 455 19.03 -31.34 -2.81
C PHE A 455 18.58 -31.05 -1.37
N GLY A 456 17.33 -31.36 -0.99
CA GLY A 456 16.86 -31.11 0.38
C GLY A 456 17.67 -31.86 1.43
N VAL A 457 17.94 -33.14 1.17
CA VAL A 457 18.63 -34.06 2.11
C VAL A 457 20.06 -33.60 2.48
N PRO A 458 20.99 -33.29 1.55
CA PRO A 458 22.33 -32.81 1.91
C PRO A 458 22.32 -31.52 2.76
N PHE A 459 21.52 -30.52 2.37
CA PHE A 459 21.52 -29.23 3.06
C PHE A 459 20.82 -29.30 4.42
N SER A 460 19.73 -30.07 4.55
CA SER A 460 19.12 -30.33 5.87
C SER A 460 20.03 -31.15 6.79
N ALA A 461 20.88 -32.04 6.26
CA ALA A 461 21.86 -32.77 7.06
C ALA A 461 23.03 -31.89 7.51
N PHE A 462 23.74 -31.22 6.60
CA PHE A 462 24.88 -30.36 6.96
C PHE A 462 24.47 -29.15 7.82
N GLY A 463 23.28 -28.61 7.60
CA GLY A 463 22.73 -27.53 8.44
C GLY A 463 22.51 -27.93 9.90
N LEU A 464 22.19 -29.21 10.15
CA LEU A 464 22.18 -29.75 11.51
C LEU A 464 23.62 -30.05 11.99
N GLN A 465 24.48 -30.62 11.13
CA GLN A 465 25.87 -30.95 11.45
C GLN A 465 26.67 -29.74 11.98
N TYR A 466 26.55 -28.58 11.34
CA TYR A 466 27.28 -27.38 11.77
C TYR A 466 26.85 -26.89 13.16
N LEU A 467 25.59 -27.14 13.55
CA LEU A 467 25.11 -26.87 14.92
C LEU A 467 25.66 -27.90 15.92
N LEU A 468 25.79 -29.16 15.50
CA LEU A 468 26.39 -30.25 16.28
C LEU A 468 27.90 -30.04 16.57
N THR A 469 28.66 -29.34 15.72
CA THR A 469 30.15 -29.24 15.81
C THR A 469 30.72 -27.84 16.05
N LYS A 470 29.91 -26.87 16.50
CA LYS A 470 30.32 -25.45 16.60
C LYS A 470 31.40 -25.17 17.66
N SER A 471 31.57 -26.02 18.66
CA SER A 471 32.32 -25.74 19.90
C SER A 471 33.83 -26.01 19.85
N TRP A 472 34.40 -26.41 18.71
CA TRP A 472 35.84 -26.74 18.59
C TRP A 472 36.57 -25.78 17.62
N GLU A 473 37.75 -25.29 18.01
CA GLU A 473 38.56 -24.27 17.30
C GLU A 473 38.71 -24.53 15.79
N TYR A 474 39.08 -25.76 15.40
CA TYR A 474 39.19 -26.18 14.00
C TYR A 474 38.08 -27.15 13.56
N GLY A 475 37.04 -27.36 14.38
CA GLY A 475 36.00 -28.38 14.16
C GLY A 475 35.21 -28.18 12.86
N ALA A 476 34.97 -26.93 12.48
CA ALA A 476 34.33 -26.58 11.21
C ALA A 476 35.20 -26.95 10.00
N ALA A 477 36.52 -26.76 10.08
CA ALA A 477 37.45 -27.08 8.99
C ALA A 477 37.52 -28.60 8.74
N PHE A 478 37.58 -29.41 9.81
CA PHE A 478 37.56 -30.86 9.71
C PHE A 478 36.20 -31.42 9.27
N SER A 479 35.09 -30.85 9.75
CA SER A 479 33.73 -31.30 9.37
C SER A 479 33.43 -31.02 7.89
N ALA A 480 33.91 -29.89 7.35
CA ALA A 480 33.86 -29.61 5.92
C ALA A 480 34.65 -30.68 5.13
N LEU A 481 35.93 -30.90 5.49
CA LEU A 481 36.78 -31.92 4.84
C LEU A 481 36.10 -33.30 4.77
N GLY A 482 35.45 -33.73 5.85
CA GLY A 482 34.69 -34.99 5.91
C GLY A 482 33.54 -35.09 4.91
N PHE A 483 32.68 -34.05 4.82
CA PHE A 483 31.59 -34.01 3.84
C PHE A 483 32.10 -34.00 2.39
N GLY A 484 33.18 -33.25 2.12
CA GLY A 484 33.82 -33.22 0.81
C GLY A 484 34.31 -34.59 0.33
N LEU A 485 34.90 -35.37 1.24
CA LEU A 485 35.39 -36.72 0.97
C LEU A 485 34.24 -37.72 0.72
N PHE A 486 33.17 -37.69 1.53
CA PHE A 486 32.04 -38.63 1.38
C PHE A 486 31.40 -38.53 -0.03
N TYR A 487 31.13 -37.31 -0.49
CA TYR A 487 30.50 -37.09 -1.79
C TYR A 487 31.41 -37.42 -2.97
N MET A 488 32.72 -37.17 -2.87
CA MET A 488 33.70 -37.63 -3.86
C MET A 488 33.71 -39.16 -3.99
N VAL A 489 33.73 -39.89 -2.87
CA VAL A 489 33.71 -41.36 -2.88
C VAL A 489 32.42 -41.89 -3.54
N LEU A 490 31.25 -41.35 -3.17
CA LEU A 490 29.97 -41.82 -3.72
C LEU A 490 29.84 -41.51 -5.23
N ALA A 491 30.34 -40.36 -5.70
CA ALA A 491 30.39 -40.02 -7.12
C ALA A 491 31.26 -41.02 -7.91
N VAL A 492 32.45 -41.36 -7.40
CA VAL A 492 33.38 -42.32 -8.03
C VAL A 492 32.79 -43.74 -8.09
N VAL A 493 32.04 -44.16 -7.06
CA VAL A 493 31.37 -45.47 -7.04
C VAL A 493 30.24 -45.54 -8.09
N LEU A 494 29.37 -44.53 -8.15
CA LEU A 494 28.28 -44.49 -9.14
C LEU A 494 28.79 -44.42 -10.59
N PHE A 495 29.82 -43.62 -10.84
CA PHE A 495 30.48 -43.51 -12.15
C PHE A 495 31.05 -44.85 -12.62
N ARG A 496 31.62 -45.65 -11.71
CA ARG A 496 32.23 -46.95 -12.02
C ARG A 496 31.22 -48.08 -12.26
N GLN A 497 30.00 -47.99 -11.72
CA GLN A 497 29.05 -49.11 -11.73
C GLN A 497 27.95 -49.05 -12.80
N THR A 498 27.67 -47.89 -13.44
CA THR A 498 26.54 -47.78 -14.38
C THR A 498 26.87 -47.13 -15.72
N ASN A 499 26.68 -47.86 -16.82
CA ASN A 499 26.75 -47.35 -18.19
C ASN A 499 25.66 -46.29 -18.48
N ARG A 500 26.02 -45.00 -18.40
CA ARG A 500 25.27 -43.76 -18.77
C ARG A 500 23.85 -43.55 -18.20
N ARG A 501 23.19 -44.56 -17.63
CA ARG A 501 21.77 -44.54 -17.21
C ARG A 501 21.45 -43.61 -16.02
N TYR A 502 22.47 -43.18 -15.26
CA TYR A 502 22.35 -42.28 -14.11
C TYR A 502 23.34 -41.09 -14.14
N ILE A 503 23.73 -40.62 -15.34
CA ILE A 503 24.80 -39.61 -15.50
C ILE A 503 24.53 -38.31 -14.71
N LEU A 504 23.32 -37.76 -14.79
CA LEU A 504 22.88 -36.53 -14.12
C LEU A 504 22.93 -36.65 -12.58
N LEU A 505 22.70 -37.85 -12.03
CA LEU A 505 22.84 -38.11 -10.59
C LEU A 505 24.32 -38.11 -10.16
N THR A 506 25.23 -38.51 -11.04
CA THR A 506 26.67 -38.64 -10.75
C THR A 506 27.37 -37.27 -10.74
N GLU A 507 27.05 -36.42 -11.72
CA GLU A 507 27.56 -35.03 -11.82
C GLU A 507 27.15 -34.20 -10.59
N THR A 508 25.91 -34.38 -10.12
CA THR A 508 25.36 -33.73 -8.93
C THR A 508 26.16 -34.04 -7.65
N LEU A 509 26.76 -35.24 -7.54
CA LEU A 509 27.53 -35.66 -6.37
C LEU A 509 28.97 -35.12 -6.40
N MET A 510 29.62 -35.10 -7.57
CA MET A 510 31.03 -34.69 -7.67
C MET A 510 31.23 -33.20 -7.36
N ALA A 511 30.30 -32.35 -7.80
CA ALA A 511 30.36 -30.90 -7.53
C ALA A 511 30.34 -30.58 -6.03
N LEU A 512 29.61 -31.37 -5.25
CA LEU A 512 29.46 -31.18 -3.80
C LEU A 512 30.74 -31.51 -3.02
N GLY A 513 31.70 -32.21 -3.62
CA GLY A 513 32.96 -32.60 -2.97
C GLY A 513 34.03 -31.50 -2.94
N VAL A 514 34.24 -30.78 -4.04
CA VAL A 514 35.32 -29.76 -4.13
C VAL A 514 35.06 -28.57 -3.21
N ILE A 515 33.79 -28.18 -3.07
CA ILE A 515 33.35 -26.97 -2.36
C ILE A 515 33.79 -26.96 -0.89
N PHE A 516 33.81 -28.12 -0.23
CA PHE A 516 34.22 -28.21 1.17
C PHE A 516 35.76 -28.23 1.38
N GLY A 517 36.56 -28.40 0.33
CA GLY A 517 38.01 -28.67 0.45
C GLY A 517 38.91 -27.42 0.54
N SER A 518 38.55 -26.32 -0.12
CA SER A 518 39.38 -25.09 -0.13
C SER A 518 39.22 -24.22 1.12
N LEU A 519 38.28 -24.56 2.00
CA LEU A 519 37.85 -23.77 3.16
C LEU A 519 38.88 -23.73 4.32
N ALA A 520 40.00 -24.45 4.22
CA ALA A 520 40.91 -24.72 5.34
C ALA A 520 42.10 -23.75 5.49
N ILE A 521 42.70 -23.27 4.40
CA ILE A 521 43.97 -22.51 4.44
C ILE A 521 43.88 -21.13 5.14
N PRO A 522 42.87 -20.27 4.89
CA PRO A 522 42.88 -18.89 5.40
C PRO A 522 42.64 -18.74 6.91
N LEU A 523 42.68 -19.84 7.67
CA LEU A 523 42.53 -19.87 9.12
C LEU A 523 43.86 -19.52 9.86
N GLY A 524 44.61 -18.52 9.36
CA GLY A 524 45.75 -17.82 10.01
C GLY A 524 47.01 -17.54 9.14
N LEU A 525 47.54 -16.29 9.09
CA LEU A 525 48.87 -15.92 8.53
C LEU A 525 49.34 -14.47 8.86
N GLU A 526 50.49 -14.01 8.30
CA GLU A 526 51.19 -12.72 8.54
C GLU A 526 50.97 -11.65 7.41
N GLN A 527 51.87 -10.67 7.24
CA GLN A 527 51.56 -9.31 6.74
C GLN A 527 52.60 -8.58 5.85
N THR A 528 53.91 -8.64 6.13
CA THR A 528 54.90 -7.52 5.93
C THR A 528 55.47 -7.22 4.50
N TRP A 529 56.78 -7.44 4.21
CA TRP A 529 57.38 -7.20 2.85
C TRP A 529 56.67 -8.02 1.77
N THR A 530 56.04 -9.11 2.19
CA THR A 530 54.76 -9.69 1.77
C THR A 530 53.90 -8.82 0.83
N SER A 531 53.76 -7.50 1.06
CA SER A 531 53.21 -6.54 0.08
C SER A 531 53.82 -6.69 -1.32
N ALA A 532 55.02 -6.15 -1.56
CA ALA A 532 55.63 -6.18 -2.89
C ALA A 532 55.86 -7.62 -3.40
N ALA A 533 56.16 -8.55 -2.49
CA ALA A 533 56.40 -9.97 -2.82
C ALA A 533 55.16 -10.66 -3.40
N TRP A 534 54.02 -10.65 -2.69
CA TRP A 534 52.80 -11.34 -3.14
C TRP A 534 52.23 -10.75 -4.43
N ALA A 535 52.39 -9.45 -4.70
CA ALA A 535 51.94 -8.85 -5.96
C ALA A 535 52.70 -9.40 -7.17
N VAL A 536 54.02 -9.54 -7.04
CA VAL A 536 54.88 -10.01 -8.14
C VAL A 536 54.75 -11.52 -8.31
N GLU A 537 54.68 -12.29 -7.22
CA GLU A 537 54.45 -13.74 -7.28
C GLU A 537 53.09 -14.07 -7.93
N ALA A 538 52.03 -13.36 -7.54
CA ALA A 538 50.70 -13.53 -8.12
C ALA A 538 50.68 -13.28 -9.64
N ALA A 539 51.31 -12.19 -10.11
CA ALA A 539 51.43 -11.92 -11.53
C ALA A 539 52.21 -13.02 -12.27
N GLY A 540 53.24 -13.59 -11.63
CA GLY A 540 54.04 -14.70 -12.15
C GLY A 540 53.26 -16.01 -12.28
N VAL A 541 52.61 -16.49 -11.21
CA VAL A 541 51.85 -17.75 -11.22
C VAL A 541 50.68 -17.67 -12.21
N TYR A 542 50.02 -16.51 -12.31
CA TYR A 542 48.94 -16.29 -13.28
C TYR A 542 49.44 -16.43 -14.73
N TRP A 543 50.59 -15.84 -15.04
CA TRP A 543 51.24 -15.92 -16.36
C TRP A 543 51.66 -17.36 -16.75
N VAL A 544 52.20 -18.14 -15.81
CA VAL A 544 52.53 -19.56 -16.03
C VAL A 544 51.26 -20.39 -16.25
N GLY A 545 50.22 -20.17 -15.43
CA GLY A 545 48.95 -20.89 -15.53
C GLY A 545 48.23 -20.71 -16.86
N ILE A 546 48.35 -19.54 -17.50
CA ILE A 546 47.83 -19.29 -18.86
C ILE A 546 48.60 -20.15 -19.87
N ARG A 547 49.95 -20.14 -19.83
CA ARG A 547 50.78 -20.89 -20.77
C ARG A 547 50.59 -22.41 -20.68
N GLN A 548 50.25 -22.94 -19.51
CA GLN A 548 49.98 -24.37 -19.30
C GLN A 548 48.50 -24.77 -19.42
N GLN A 549 47.59 -23.84 -19.74
CA GLN A 549 46.12 -24.04 -19.78
C GLN A 549 45.47 -24.54 -18.48
N ARG A 550 46.20 -24.62 -17.37
CA ARG A 550 45.69 -25.15 -16.08
C ARG A 550 44.86 -24.10 -15.34
N VAL A 551 43.56 -24.08 -15.64
CA VAL A 551 42.53 -23.18 -15.07
C VAL A 551 42.67 -22.99 -13.55
N HIS A 552 42.80 -24.08 -12.78
CA HIS A 552 42.81 -24.03 -11.32
C HIS A 552 44.04 -23.28 -10.73
N ALA A 553 45.19 -23.30 -11.42
CA ALA A 553 46.39 -22.59 -10.95
C ALA A 553 46.27 -21.07 -11.09
N ARG A 554 45.49 -20.61 -12.09
CA ARG A 554 45.24 -19.18 -12.34
C ARG A 554 44.31 -18.56 -11.31
N LEU A 555 43.31 -19.32 -10.86
CA LEU A 555 42.42 -18.92 -9.77
C LEU A 555 43.19 -18.65 -8.46
N PHE A 556 44.14 -19.52 -8.12
CA PHE A 556 45.00 -19.36 -6.95
C PHE A 556 45.83 -18.07 -7.01
N ALA A 557 46.43 -17.77 -8.17
CA ALA A 557 47.29 -16.61 -8.35
C ALA A 557 46.57 -15.27 -8.11
N LEU A 558 45.31 -15.12 -8.55
CA LEU A 558 44.56 -13.87 -8.38
C LEU A 558 44.20 -13.58 -6.91
N LEU A 559 44.10 -14.60 -6.06
CA LEU A 559 43.86 -14.44 -4.62
C LEU A 559 45.10 -13.85 -3.92
N LEU A 560 46.30 -14.22 -4.36
CA LEU A 560 47.57 -13.76 -3.78
C LEU A 560 47.83 -12.26 -4.04
N LEU A 561 47.45 -11.75 -5.23
CA LEU A 561 47.59 -10.32 -5.59
C LEU A 561 46.80 -9.40 -4.64
N ILE A 562 45.68 -9.89 -4.09
CA ILE A 562 44.79 -9.09 -3.23
C ILE A 562 45.39 -8.92 -1.82
N GLY A 563 46.09 -9.94 -1.30
CA GLY A 563 46.77 -9.85 0.00
C GLY A 563 47.88 -8.78 0.02
N SER A 564 48.60 -8.63 -1.10
CA SER A 564 49.66 -7.63 -1.28
C SER A 564 49.17 -6.19 -1.07
N ALA A 565 48.07 -5.86 -1.75
CA ALA A 565 47.52 -4.52 -1.88
C ALA A 565 47.25 -3.83 -0.54
N ILE A 566 46.79 -4.63 0.43
CA ILE A 566 46.34 -4.17 1.75
C ILE A 566 47.51 -3.59 2.56
N TYR A 567 48.72 -4.13 2.41
CA TYR A 567 49.79 -3.85 3.36
C TYR A 567 50.60 -2.57 3.04
N PHE A 568 50.69 -2.13 1.78
CA PHE A 568 51.43 -0.91 1.43
C PHE A 568 50.83 0.39 1.99
N ALA A 569 49.53 0.42 2.29
CA ALA A 569 48.80 1.65 2.64
C ALA A 569 49.21 2.29 3.99
N LEU A 570 50.11 1.67 4.75
CA LEU A 570 50.38 1.95 6.17
C LEU A 570 51.48 3.01 6.43
N GLY A 571 51.69 4.02 5.57
CA GLY A 571 52.56 5.18 5.88
C GLY A 571 52.73 6.28 4.80
N LEU A 572 52.14 7.47 5.02
CA LEU A 572 52.16 8.68 4.15
C LEU A 572 51.99 10.00 4.97
N HIS A 573 52.39 11.19 4.47
CA HIS A 573 52.46 12.47 5.21
C HIS A 573 52.06 13.77 4.38
N PHE A 574 52.25 14.99 4.92
CA PHE A 574 51.75 16.30 4.40
C PHE A 574 52.86 17.41 4.23
N GLY A 575 52.68 18.40 3.33
CA GLY A 575 53.70 19.43 2.94
C GLY A 575 53.21 20.91 2.80
N SER A 576 54.03 21.84 2.27
CA SER A 576 53.81 23.32 2.39
C SER A 576 54.11 24.25 1.17
N GLN A 577 53.29 25.31 1.04
CA GLN A 577 53.31 26.46 0.11
C GLN A 577 53.31 26.17 -1.40
N ASP A 578 54.39 25.62 -1.97
CA ASP A 578 54.41 25.29 -3.41
C ASP A 578 53.56 24.04 -3.72
N ALA A 579 53.42 23.15 -2.73
CA ALA A 579 52.65 21.92 -2.76
C ALA A 579 52.02 21.61 -1.38
N VAL A 580 51.35 20.45 -1.26
CA VAL A 580 50.41 20.12 -0.16
C VAL A 580 50.69 18.76 0.53
N LEU A 581 51.43 17.82 -0.07
CA LEU A 581 51.62 16.44 0.44
C LEU A 581 53.09 15.93 0.41
N ASP A 582 53.37 14.82 1.12
CA ASP A 582 54.71 14.20 1.19
C ASP A 582 54.68 12.66 1.37
N GLY A 583 55.51 11.87 0.65
CA GLY A 583 55.52 10.40 0.81
C GLY A 583 56.31 9.58 -0.24
N SER A 584 56.33 8.24 -0.09
CA SER A 584 57.12 7.33 -0.93
C SER A 584 56.47 7.04 -2.29
N LEU A 585 56.88 7.82 -3.30
CA LEU A 585 56.37 7.77 -4.68
C LEU A 585 56.64 6.42 -5.39
N LEU A 586 57.70 5.69 -5.01
CA LEU A 586 58.16 4.50 -5.76
C LEU A 586 57.28 3.27 -5.51
N GLY A 587 56.95 2.95 -4.26
CA GLY A 587 56.05 1.82 -3.94
C GLY A 587 54.63 2.04 -4.46
N CYS A 588 54.18 3.31 -4.37
CA CYS A 588 52.94 3.82 -4.95
C CYS A 588 52.88 3.52 -6.48
N GLY A 589 53.96 3.83 -7.20
CA GLY A 589 54.10 3.50 -8.62
C GLY A 589 54.13 2.00 -8.93
N LEU A 590 54.91 1.20 -8.19
CA LEU A 590 55.06 -0.23 -8.49
C LEU A 590 53.78 -1.04 -8.28
N LEU A 591 52.94 -0.71 -7.30
CA LEU A 591 51.63 -1.37 -7.13
C LEU A 591 50.64 -0.99 -8.23
N ALA A 592 50.60 0.28 -8.63
CA ALA A 592 49.81 0.73 -9.78
C ALA A 592 50.25 0.03 -11.07
N LEU A 593 51.56 -0.16 -11.27
CA LEU A 593 52.11 -0.86 -12.43
C LEU A 593 51.85 -2.38 -12.41
N SER A 594 52.01 -3.05 -11.27
CA SER A 594 51.85 -4.51 -11.14
C SER A 594 50.40 -4.95 -11.33
N THR A 595 49.46 -4.17 -10.82
CA THR A 595 48.03 -4.36 -11.09
C THR A 595 47.70 -4.07 -12.56
N TRP A 596 48.15 -2.94 -13.11
CA TRP A 596 47.94 -2.61 -14.53
C TRP A 596 48.53 -3.66 -15.49
N TRP A 597 49.66 -4.27 -15.14
CA TRP A 597 50.28 -5.35 -15.91
C TRP A 597 49.45 -6.64 -15.87
N THR A 598 48.96 -7.04 -14.68
CA THR A 598 48.08 -8.21 -14.54
C THR A 598 46.78 -8.01 -15.33
N TYR A 599 46.16 -6.84 -15.21
CA TYR A 599 45.02 -6.41 -16.03
C TYR A 599 45.31 -6.51 -17.54
N ARG A 600 46.49 -6.06 -17.99
CA ARG A 600 46.91 -6.13 -19.39
C ARG A 600 47.08 -7.58 -19.88
N LEU A 601 47.67 -8.47 -19.08
CA LEU A 601 47.80 -9.89 -19.41
C LEU A 601 46.42 -10.56 -19.57
N MET A 602 45.49 -10.31 -18.65
CA MET A 602 44.09 -10.77 -18.74
C MET A 602 43.35 -10.23 -19.98
N ARG A 603 43.78 -9.08 -20.52
CA ARG A 603 43.21 -8.46 -21.73
C ARG A 603 43.88 -8.89 -23.04
N GLN A 604 45.08 -9.48 -22.99
CA GLN A 604 45.84 -9.88 -24.19
C GLN A 604 45.83 -11.39 -24.48
N ALA A 605 45.52 -12.24 -23.51
CA ALA A 605 45.41 -13.68 -23.76
C ALA A 605 44.15 -14.02 -24.59
N PRO A 606 44.21 -14.99 -25.53
CA PRO A 606 43.05 -15.35 -26.35
C PRO A 606 41.86 -15.82 -25.50
N GLN A 607 40.65 -15.40 -25.85
CA GLN A 607 39.44 -15.71 -25.09
C GLN A 607 39.10 -17.21 -25.00
N GLN A 608 39.66 -18.03 -25.90
CA GLN A 608 39.56 -19.50 -25.89
C GLN A 608 40.54 -20.17 -24.88
N GLN A 609 41.51 -19.44 -24.34
CA GLN A 609 42.47 -19.89 -23.32
C GLN A 609 42.11 -19.38 -21.92
N LEU A 610 41.41 -18.25 -21.83
CA LEU A 610 40.89 -17.69 -20.58
C LEU A 610 39.63 -18.42 -20.13
N HIS A 611 39.48 -18.63 -18.81
CA HIS A 611 38.27 -19.17 -18.22
C HIS A 611 37.30 -18.05 -17.82
N SER A 612 36.01 -18.36 -17.68
CA SER A 612 34.95 -17.35 -17.45
C SER A 612 35.19 -16.41 -16.25
N PHE A 613 35.65 -16.92 -15.11
CA PHE A 613 35.90 -16.10 -13.91
C PHE A 613 37.03 -15.07 -14.09
N GLU A 614 37.98 -15.33 -14.99
CA GLU A 614 39.12 -14.44 -15.28
C GLU A 614 38.66 -13.22 -16.08
N ILE A 615 37.66 -13.42 -16.92
CA ILE A 615 37.00 -12.36 -17.69
C ILE A 615 36.31 -11.37 -16.74
N GLU A 616 35.84 -11.84 -15.57
CA GLU A 616 35.07 -11.10 -14.56
C GLU A 616 35.92 -10.39 -13.49
N LEU A 617 37.02 -10.97 -13.01
CA LEU A 617 37.88 -10.36 -11.95
C LEU A 617 38.65 -9.10 -12.41
N ARG A 618 38.71 -8.89 -13.72
CA ARG A 618 39.44 -7.84 -14.44
C ARG A 618 39.30 -6.38 -13.93
N PRO A 619 38.09 -5.83 -13.64
CA PRO A 619 37.94 -4.39 -13.42
C PRO A 619 38.39 -3.94 -12.02
N TYR A 620 38.37 -4.82 -11.02
CA TYR A 620 38.82 -4.51 -9.66
C TYR A 620 40.32 -4.20 -9.62
N ILE A 621 41.09 -4.86 -10.49
CA ILE A 621 42.53 -4.63 -10.67
C ILE A 621 42.80 -3.22 -11.23
N VAL A 622 41.90 -2.69 -12.07
CA VAL A 622 41.97 -1.30 -12.57
C VAL A 622 41.64 -0.27 -11.49
N ALA A 623 40.68 -0.57 -10.60
CA ALA A 623 40.30 0.32 -9.51
C ALA A 623 41.48 0.65 -8.59
N PHE A 624 42.33 -0.35 -8.31
CA PHE A 624 43.47 -0.21 -7.41
C PHE A 624 44.57 0.72 -7.95
N GLY A 625 44.79 0.72 -9.28
CA GLY A 625 45.75 1.64 -9.90
C GLY A 625 45.29 3.11 -9.89
N ALA A 626 43.98 3.38 -9.92
CA ALA A 626 43.45 4.75 -10.01
C ALA A 626 43.68 5.59 -8.74
N LEU A 627 43.61 4.96 -7.57
CA LEU A 627 43.85 5.58 -6.25
C LEU A 627 45.22 6.30 -6.21
N PHE A 628 46.26 5.61 -6.64
CA PHE A 628 47.65 6.07 -6.56
C PHE A 628 47.99 7.20 -7.55
N VAL A 629 47.16 7.42 -8.58
CA VAL A 629 47.29 8.55 -9.51
C VAL A 629 46.71 9.85 -8.92
N GLY A 630 45.74 9.76 -8.01
CA GLY A 630 44.99 10.91 -7.50
C GLY A 630 45.76 11.89 -6.61
N LEU A 631 46.87 11.44 -6.00
CA LEU A 631 47.67 12.23 -5.07
C LEU A 631 48.58 13.26 -5.78
N ILE A 632 48.78 13.14 -7.10
CA ILE A 632 49.79 13.87 -7.86
C ILE A 632 49.58 15.41 -7.91
N PRO A 633 48.37 15.97 -8.13
CA PRO A 633 48.20 17.43 -8.23
C PRO A 633 48.44 18.17 -6.91
N PHE A 634 48.28 17.49 -5.78
CA PHE A 634 48.56 18.00 -4.44
C PHE A 634 50.06 17.94 -4.09
N LEU A 635 50.86 17.28 -4.94
CA LEU A 635 52.30 17.43 -4.96
C LEU A 635 52.74 18.58 -5.91
N LEU A 636 51.82 19.48 -6.36
CA LEU A 636 52.10 20.45 -7.45
C LEU A 636 51.52 21.91 -7.41
N TRP A 637 50.24 22.20 -7.06
CA TRP A 637 49.58 23.47 -7.53
C TRP A 637 48.72 24.32 -6.54
N PRO A 638 48.64 25.68 -6.72
CA PRO A 638 47.93 26.64 -5.86
C PRO A 638 46.50 27.10 -6.32
N MET A 639 45.75 27.76 -5.43
CA MET A 639 44.28 27.65 -5.34
C MET A 639 43.36 28.19 -6.46
N ASP A 640 43.45 29.48 -6.88
CA ASP A 640 42.57 30.10 -7.92
C ASP A 640 42.51 29.24 -9.21
N TRP A 641 43.61 28.53 -9.48
CA TRP A 641 43.82 27.72 -10.67
C TRP A 641 43.77 26.22 -10.40
N ALA A 642 44.28 25.75 -9.25
CA ALA A 642 44.16 24.35 -8.84
C ALA A 642 42.69 23.92 -8.70
N SER A 643 41.78 24.85 -8.38
CA SER A 643 40.34 24.56 -8.39
C SER A 643 39.82 24.18 -9.79
N PRO A 644 39.84 25.04 -10.84
CA PRO A 644 39.56 24.65 -12.22
C PRO A 644 40.40 23.46 -12.70
N ALA A 645 41.71 23.42 -12.45
CA ALA A 645 42.59 22.35 -12.95
C ALA A 645 42.21 20.97 -12.36
N LEU A 646 41.83 20.92 -11.09
CA LEU A 646 41.30 19.72 -10.45
C LEU A 646 39.91 19.37 -10.98
N ALA A 647 39.05 20.35 -11.31
CA ALA A 647 37.81 20.09 -12.03
C ALA A 647 38.04 19.49 -13.43
N ILE A 648 39.07 19.95 -14.17
CA ILE A 648 39.49 19.37 -15.45
C ILE A 648 40.01 17.94 -15.24
N LEU A 649 40.90 17.68 -14.28
CA LEU A 649 41.38 16.33 -13.98
C LEU A 649 40.22 15.39 -13.57
N GLY A 650 39.19 15.95 -12.91
CA GLY A 650 37.92 15.30 -12.69
C GLY A 650 37.26 14.83 -13.98
N THR A 651 37.08 15.73 -14.95
CA THR A 651 36.60 15.35 -16.29
C THR A 651 37.55 14.38 -17.01
N ALA A 652 38.86 14.47 -16.83
CA ALA A 652 39.85 13.67 -17.55
C ALA A 652 39.89 12.21 -17.05
N ALA A 653 39.80 11.98 -15.74
CA ALA A 653 39.60 10.64 -15.17
C ALA A 653 38.28 10.04 -15.68
N VAL A 654 37.19 10.82 -15.65
CA VAL A 654 35.90 10.44 -16.23
C VAL A 654 36.04 10.05 -17.72
N PHE A 655 36.68 10.89 -18.55
CA PHE A 655 36.88 10.61 -19.97
C PHE A 655 37.82 9.42 -20.26
N SER A 656 38.77 9.13 -19.37
CA SER A 656 39.67 7.99 -19.50
C SER A 656 38.97 6.67 -19.22
N ALA A 657 38.16 6.63 -18.16
CA ALA A 657 37.26 5.52 -17.87
C ALA A 657 36.25 5.28 -19.02
N VAL A 658 35.74 6.38 -19.59
CA VAL A 658 34.86 6.36 -20.78
C VAL A 658 35.54 5.70 -21.99
N ARG A 659 36.83 5.96 -22.23
CA ARG A 659 37.57 5.45 -23.39
C ARG A 659 38.05 4.01 -23.24
N LEU A 660 38.45 3.60 -22.04
CA LEU A 660 38.91 2.22 -21.78
C LEU A 660 37.78 1.24 -21.50
N ALA A 661 36.54 1.75 -21.32
CA ALA A 661 35.33 1.05 -20.87
C ALA A 661 35.37 0.51 -19.43
N GLU A 662 36.40 0.86 -18.65
CA GLU A 662 36.59 0.42 -17.27
C GLU A 662 35.88 1.34 -16.26
N ARG A 663 34.80 0.85 -15.65
CA ARG A 663 33.92 1.63 -14.77
C ARG A 663 34.58 2.29 -13.54
N PRO A 664 35.51 1.64 -12.79
CA PRO A 664 35.96 2.19 -11.50
C PRO A 664 36.65 3.56 -11.57
N LEU A 665 37.31 3.86 -12.70
CA LEU A 665 38.01 5.13 -12.93
C LEU A 665 37.04 6.34 -13.05
N LEU A 666 35.73 6.11 -13.23
CA LEU A 666 34.70 7.16 -13.21
C LEU A 666 34.50 7.82 -11.84
N TYR A 667 34.68 7.07 -10.74
CA TYR A 667 34.36 7.58 -9.40
C TYR A 667 35.38 8.60 -8.92
N TRP A 668 36.66 8.34 -9.17
CA TRP A 668 37.77 9.23 -8.80
C TRP A 668 37.64 10.63 -9.41
N GLY A 669 37.16 10.74 -10.65
CA GLY A 669 36.96 12.03 -11.29
C GLY A 669 35.88 12.92 -10.64
N TRP A 670 34.88 12.34 -9.95
CA TRP A 670 33.83 13.13 -9.28
C TRP A 670 34.33 13.85 -8.04
N LEU A 671 35.22 13.20 -7.28
CA LEU A 671 35.80 13.74 -6.06
C LEU A 671 36.56 15.05 -6.35
N TYR A 672 37.27 15.08 -7.48
CA TYR A 672 38.07 16.21 -7.93
C TYR A 672 37.21 17.44 -8.31
N GLN A 673 36.03 17.24 -8.94
CA GLN A 673 35.16 18.37 -9.33
C GLN A 673 34.48 19.06 -8.14
N ALA A 674 34.13 18.32 -7.08
CA ALA A 674 33.41 18.89 -5.93
C ALA A 674 34.29 19.85 -5.11
N LEU A 675 35.59 19.53 -4.97
CA LEU A 675 36.54 20.38 -4.25
C LEU A 675 36.72 21.76 -4.94
N ALA A 676 36.61 21.80 -6.27
CA ALA A 676 36.84 23.00 -7.06
C ALA A 676 35.83 24.13 -6.82
N GLY A 677 34.52 23.84 -6.89
CA GLY A 677 33.49 24.89 -6.86
C GLY A 677 33.37 25.61 -5.52
N ALA A 678 33.76 24.96 -4.42
CA ALA A 678 33.80 25.58 -3.09
C ALA A 678 34.84 26.71 -2.99
N LEU A 679 35.86 26.71 -3.86
CA LEU A 679 36.99 27.62 -3.82
C LEU A 679 36.78 28.91 -4.66
N PHE A 680 35.59 29.14 -5.22
CA PHE A 680 35.30 30.24 -6.17
C PHE A 680 34.29 31.31 -5.70
N MET A 681 33.49 31.06 -4.66
CA MET A 681 32.23 31.81 -4.38
C MET A 681 32.33 33.26 -3.83
N THR A 682 33.49 33.93 -3.88
CA THR A 682 33.87 35.01 -2.95
C THR A 682 33.94 36.47 -3.53
N THR A 683 32.87 37.13 -4.08
CA THR A 683 33.07 38.42 -4.87
C THR A 683 32.09 39.66 -4.94
N LEU A 684 30.73 39.65 -4.91
CA LEU A 684 29.88 40.44 -5.87
C LEU A 684 28.94 41.63 -5.35
N ARG A 685 28.53 42.66 -6.18
CA ARG A 685 27.76 43.96 -5.89
C ARG A 685 26.72 44.60 -6.94
N SER A 686 25.60 45.28 -6.56
CA SER A 686 24.31 45.51 -7.33
C SER A 686 23.88 46.94 -7.89
N ILE A 687 22.79 47.10 -8.72
CA ILE A 687 22.29 48.29 -9.54
C ILE A 687 20.70 48.35 -9.78
N ASP A 688 20.10 49.33 -10.52
CA ASP A 688 18.64 49.53 -10.85
C ASP A 688 18.34 50.14 -12.28
N GLY A 689 17.08 50.16 -12.77
CA GLY A 689 16.59 51.00 -13.90
C GLY A 689 16.15 50.32 -15.21
N GLY A 690 15.96 48.99 -15.22
CA GLY A 690 15.52 48.20 -16.38
C GLY A 690 16.18 46.82 -16.49
N SER A 691 17.32 46.67 -15.79
CA SER A 691 18.08 45.46 -15.44
C SER A 691 18.87 45.77 -14.14
N VAL A 692 19.64 44.83 -13.55
CA VAL A 692 19.78 44.81 -12.05
C VAL A 692 21.19 44.93 -11.41
N LEU A 693 22.34 44.70 -12.07
CA LEU A 693 23.63 44.42 -11.33
C LEU A 693 24.87 45.20 -11.87
N SER A 694 26.11 45.06 -11.35
CA SER A 694 27.35 45.78 -11.82
C SER A 694 28.40 44.90 -12.57
N ASN A 695 29.40 45.46 -13.28
CA ASN A 695 30.51 44.76 -14.03
C ASN A 695 30.17 44.09 -15.40
N GLY A 696 29.96 42.76 -15.53
CA GLY A 696 29.10 42.20 -16.61
C GLY A 696 29.49 40.89 -17.28
N TRP A 697 29.97 40.95 -18.52
CA TRP A 697 30.22 39.77 -19.34
C TRP A 697 31.31 38.85 -18.75
N THR A 698 32.20 39.38 -17.92
CA THR A 698 33.20 38.64 -17.13
C THR A 698 32.58 37.75 -16.06
N GLY A 699 31.70 38.30 -15.22
CA GLY A 699 30.92 37.53 -14.24
C GLY A 699 30.04 36.47 -14.90
N LEU A 700 29.43 36.80 -16.04
CA LEU A 700 28.70 35.84 -16.87
C LEU A 700 29.60 34.69 -17.34
N LEU A 701 30.85 34.96 -17.75
CA LEU A 701 31.79 33.95 -18.26
C LEU A 701 32.36 33.02 -17.19
N ALA A 702 32.88 33.52 -16.07
CA ALA A 702 33.51 32.66 -15.05
C ALA A 702 32.47 31.75 -14.36
N ALA A 703 31.29 32.31 -14.04
CA ALA A 703 30.14 31.54 -13.56
C ALA A 703 29.65 30.50 -14.59
N SER A 704 29.70 30.84 -15.89
CA SER A 704 29.41 29.89 -16.97
C SER A 704 30.49 28.82 -17.14
N LEU A 705 31.78 29.09 -16.86
CA LEU A 705 32.85 28.09 -17.02
C LEU A 705 32.79 27.00 -15.96
N ILE A 706 32.73 27.37 -14.67
CA ILE A 706 32.61 26.39 -13.57
C ILE A 706 31.25 25.68 -13.64
N GLY A 707 30.18 26.42 -13.98
CA GLY A 707 28.89 25.82 -14.30
C GLY A 707 28.98 24.83 -15.48
N ALA A 708 29.72 25.17 -16.53
CA ALA A 708 29.89 24.32 -17.70
C ALA A 708 30.77 23.09 -17.46
N SER A 709 31.84 23.15 -16.65
CA SER A 709 32.71 22.00 -16.41
C SER A 709 32.11 20.99 -15.43
N MET A 710 31.35 21.47 -14.45
CA MET A 710 30.44 20.66 -13.66
C MET A 710 29.35 20.00 -14.54
N LEU A 711 28.72 20.77 -15.44
CA LEU A 711 27.78 20.22 -16.42
C LEU A 711 28.45 19.32 -17.49
N ALA A 712 29.76 19.47 -17.74
CA ALA A 712 30.51 18.69 -18.74
C ALA A 712 30.96 17.33 -18.19
N GLY A 713 31.39 17.25 -16.93
CA GLY A 713 31.59 15.97 -16.23
C GLY A 713 30.29 15.16 -16.20
N PHE A 714 29.18 15.83 -15.85
CA PHE A 714 27.82 15.26 -15.90
C PHE A 714 27.44 14.79 -17.31
N TRP A 715 27.75 15.59 -18.33
CA TRP A 715 27.45 15.29 -19.73
C TRP A 715 28.34 14.19 -20.33
N ALA A 716 29.61 14.06 -19.92
CA ALA A 716 30.53 13.04 -20.41
C ALA A 716 30.02 11.63 -20.07
N ILE A 717 29.59 11.43 -18.83
CA ILE A 717 28.96 10.17 -18.37
C ILE A 717 27.60 9.97 -19.05
N MET A 718 26.74 10.99 -19.10
CA MET A 718 25.49 10.91 -19.89
C MET A 718 25.72 10.64 -21.39
N ARG A 719 26.91 10.93 -21.94
CA ARG A 719 27.24 10.69 -23.35
C ARG A 719 27.69 9.26 -23.59
N GLN A 720 28.66 8.74 -22.82
CA GLN A 720 29.07 7.33 -22.95
C GLN A 720 27.87 6.39 -22.71
N SER A 721 27.03 6.74 -21.73
CA SER A 721 25.79 6.02 -21.41
C SER A 721 24.82 5.87 -22.60
N ARG A 722 25.00 6.67 -23.68
CA ARG A 722 24.16 6.65 -24.89
C ARG A 722 24.89 6.26 -26.18
N SER A 723 26.22 6.09 -26.20
CA SER A 723 26.98 5.89 -27.45
C SER A 723 27.29 4.44 -27.81
N GLY A 724 27.07 3.47 -26.92
CA GLY A 724 26.93 2.03 -27.23
C GLY A 724 28.18 1.26 -27.67
N THR A 725 29.22 1.91 -28.19
CA THR A 725 30.43 1.27 -28.73
C THR A 725 31.33 0.68 -27.64
N ALA A 726 31.30 -0.64 -27.48
CA ALA A 726 32.40 -1.40 -26.89
C ALA A 726 33.45 -1.74 -27.97
N PRO A 727 34.72 -2.03 -27.62
CA PRO A 727 35.75 -2.40 -28.59
C PRO A 727 35.54 -3.81 -29.17
N ASP A 728 35.09 -4.73 -28.32
CA ASP A 728 34.67 -6.08 -28.70
C ASP A 728 33.18 -6.08 -29.06
N GLY A 729 32.74 -6.97 -29.95
CA GLY A 729 31.42 -6.92 -30.61
C GLY A 729 30.17 -7.18 -29.74
N ASN A 730 30.21 -7.00 -28.42
CA ASN A 730 29.06 -7.12 -27.50
C ASN A 730 29.10 -6.03 -26.41
N THR A 731 27.93 -5.62 -25.90
CA THR A 731 27.71 -4.23 -25.42
C THR A 731 27.07 -4.08 -24.04
N ALA A 732 27.42 -3.02 -23.29
CA ALA A 732 26.60 -2.43 -22.20
C ALA A 732 27.11 -1.02 -21.71
N PRO A 733 26.22 0.00 -21.53
CA PRO A 733 26.57 1.31 -20.97
C PRO A 733 26.61 1.40 -19.41
N VAL A 734 26.76 2.62 -18.85
CA VAL A 734 26.99 2.92 -17.40
C VAL A 734 26.05 4.03 -16.86
N PRO A 735 25.56 3.99 -15.59
CA PRO A 735 24.67 5.00 -14.99
C PRO A 735 25.37 6.13 -14.19
N LEU A 736 24.60 7.04 -13.57
CA LEU A 736 25.06 8.27 -12.89
C LEU A 736 25.07 8.20 -11.34
N SER A 737 25.83 9.10 -10.69
CA SER A 737 26.11 9.13 -9.24
C SER A 737 25.65 10.44 -8.55
N GLY A 738 25.63 10.47 -7.21
CA GLY A 738 25.18 11.63 -6.42
C GLY A 738 26.08 12.88 -6.49
N GLY A 739 27.40 12.72 -6.63
CA GLY A 739 28.33 13.86 -6.82
C GLY A 739 28.02 14.64 -8.11
N ALA A 740 27.56 13.92 -9.13
CA ALA A 740 27.08 14.47 -10.41
C ALA A 740 25.88 15.41 -10.26
N SER A 741 25.19 15.37 -9.12
CA SER A 741 23.94 16.08 -8.84
C SER A 741 24.10 17.29 -7.92
N VAL A 742 25.17 17.36 -7.10
CA VAL A 742 25.49 18.59 -6.33
C VAL A 742 26.09 19.64 -7.26
N ALA A 743 27.06 19.23 -8.08
CA ALA A 743 27.67 20.02 -9.16
C ALA A 743 26.60 20.62 -10.12
N LEU A 744 25.47 19.93 -10.24
CA LEU A 744 24.31 20.27 -11.06
C LEU A 744 23.56 21.53 -10.59
N LEU A 745 23.41 21.72 -9.28
CA LEU A 745 22.65 22.85 -8.71
C LEU A 745 23.46 24.14 -8.75
N ALA A 746 24.75 24.06 -8.43
CA ALA A 746 25.67 25.20 -8.55
C ALA A 746 25.60 25.77 -9.97
N GLY A 747 25.72 24.91 -11.00
CA GLY A 747 25.55 25.30 -12.39
C GLY A 747 24.18 25.91 -12.71
N LEU A 748 23.07 25.38 -12.18
CA LEU A 748 21.73 25.95 -12.43
C LEU A 748 21.54 27.36 -11.86
N VAL A 749 22.07 27.63 -10.66
CA VAL A 749 21.93 28.95 -10.01
C VAL A 749 22.70 30.00 -10.79
N PHE A 750 23.96 29.72 -11.14
CA PHE A 750 24.78 30.61 -11.98
C PHE A 750 24.14 30.88 -13.36
N ILE A 751 23.44 29.90 -13.95
CA ILE A 751 22.74 30.08 -15.23
C ILE A 751 21.46 30.93 -15.11
N ASN A 752 20.66 30.76 -14.05
CA ASN A 752 19.37 31.48 -13.93
C ASN A 752 19.51 32.91 -13.37
N LEU A 753 20.68 33.26 -12.83
CA LEU A 753 21.05 34.64 -12.50
C LEU A 753 21.29 35.48 -13.77
N ALA A 754 21.78 34.86 -14.85
CA ALA A 754 22.17 35.50 -16.10
C ALA A 754 21.12 36.41 -16.79
N PRO A 755 19.81 36.08 -16.88
CA PRO A 755 18.82 36.99 -17.51
C PRO A 755 18.49 38.26 -16.71
N LEU A 756 18.79 38.34 -15.40
CA LEU A 756 18.55 39.55 -14.59
C LEU A 756 19.53 40.69 -14.92
N PHE A 757 20.58 40.34 -15.65
CA PHE A 757 21.44 41.26 -16.37
C PHE A 757 20.71 42.02 -17.51
N VAL A 758 19.47 41.61 -17.88
CA VAL A 758 18.75 42.13 -19.08
C VAL A 758 17.26 42.52 -18.91
N LEU A 759 16.38 41.72 -18.28
CA LEU A 759 14.92 41.79 -18.53
C LEU A 759 14.02 42.57 -17.53
N PRO A 760 12.92 43.24 -18.01
CA PRO A 760 11.90 43.88 -17.17
C PRO A 760 10.69 42.99 -16.79
N TRP A 761 10.03 43.36 -15.68
CA TRP A 761 9.13 42.51 -14.89
C TRP A 761 7.92 41.85 -15.58
N ARG A 762 7.01 42.59 -16.25
CA ARG A 762 5.78 41.96 -16.80
C ARG A 762 6.07 40.88 -17.85
N MET A 763 7.17 41.02 -18.60
CA MET A 763 7.61 40.00 -19.56
C MET A 763 8.47 38.92 -18.89
N ALA A 764 9.35 39.29 -17.96
CA ALA A 764 10.10 38.31 -17.15
C ALA A 764 9.17 37.35 -16.39
N ALA A 765 8.05 37.85 -15.84
CA ALA A 765 7.02 37.05 -15.19
C ALA A 765 6.22 36.12 -16.15
N MET A 766 6.32 36.31 -17.47
CA MET A 766 5.81 35.35 -18.47
C MET A 766 6.90 34.36 -18.93
N VAL A 767 8.18 34.76 -18.83
CA VAL A 767 9.37 33.92 -19.10
C VAL A 767 9.62 32.93 -17.95
N TRP A 768 9.47 33.36 -16.70
CA TRP A 768 9.80 32.59 -15.50
C TRP A 768 8.97 31.32 -15.27
N PRO A 769 7.66 31.27 -15.56
CA PRO A 769 6.92 30.00 -15.60
C PRO A 769 7.51 29.01 -16.62
N LEU A 770 8.07 29.49 -17.74
CA LEU A 770 8.64 28.64 -18.79
C LEU A 770 10.06 28.18 -18.46
N THR A 771 10.94 29.05 -17.94
CA THR A 771 12.26 28.62 -17.45
C THR A 771 12.13 27.72 -16.22
N GLY A 772 11.18 28.02 -15.33
CA GLY A 772 10.78 27.16 -14.22
C GLY A 772 10.27 25.80 -14.67
N ILE A 773 9.40 25.73 -15.69
CA ILE A 773 8.99 24.45 -16.29
C ILE A 773 10.19 23.72 -16.91
N ALA A 774 11.14 24.43 -17.55
CA ALA A 774 12.32 23.80 -18.17
C ALA A 774 13.32 23.24 -17.13
N THR A 775 13.59 23.97 -16.04
CA THR A 775 14.41 23.48 -14.92
C THR A 775 13.69 22.36 -14.17
N LEU A 776 12.40 22.51 -13.85
CA LEU A 776 11.58 21.47 -13.19
C LEU A 776 11.47 20.18 -14.02
N TRP A 777 11.23 20.29 -15.33
CA TRP A 777 11.12 19.14 -16.23
C TRP A 777 12.42 18.34 -16.25
N TRP A 778 13.56 19.02 -16.31
CA TRP A 778 14.86 18.38 -16.28
C TRP A 778 15.21 17.87 -14.88
N ALA A 779 14.88 18.62 -13.82
CA ALA A 779 15.04 18.22 -12.42
C ALA A 779 14.29 16.92 -12.12
N VAL A 780 13.00 16.82 -12.44
CA VAL A 780 12.20 15.61 -12.23
C VAL A 780 12.68 14.47 -13.15
N ARG A 781 13.16 14.77 -14.37
CA ARG A 781 13.71 13.75 -15.28
C ARG A 781 15.10 13.24 -14.86
N ALA A 782 15.87 14.04 -14.13
CA ALA A 782 17.11 13.66 -13.45
C ALA A 782 16.90 13.18 -12.00
N ARG A 783 15.65 13.28 -11.49
CA ARG A 783 15.23 13.03 -10.09
C ARG A 783 16.01 13.85 -9.06
N HIS A 784 16.00 15.19 -9.20
CA HIS A 784 16.81 16.08 -8.37
C HIS A 784 16.01 17.16 -7.61
N ALA A 785 15.69 16.88 -6.35
CA ALA A 785 14.79 17.67 -5.49
C ALA A 785 15.18 19.15 -5.34
N GLY A 786 16.47 19.48 -5.17
CA GLY A 786 16.89 20.88 -5.03
C GLY A 786 16.57 21.76 -6.26
N ALA A 787 16.53 21.16 -7.46
CA ALA A 787 16.14 21.87 -8.68
C ALA A 787 14.61 21.93 -8.87
N VAL A 788 13.86 21.07 -8.18
CA VAL A 788 12.39 21.10 -8.11
C VAL A 788 11.93 22.28 -7.24
N GLY A 789 12.52 22.46 -6.05
CA GLY A 789 12.19 23.56 -5.13
C GLY A 789 12.45 24.95 -5.73
N PHE A 790 13.61 25.13 -6.39
CA PHE A 790 13.96 26.38 -7.09
C PHE A 790 12.90 26.79 -8.13
N ALA A 791 12.42 25.82 -8.92
CA ALA A 791 11.43 26.07 -9.97
C ALA A 791 10.01 26.38 -9.45
N LEU A 792 9.68 25.98 -8.22
CA LEU A 792 8.40 26.26 -7.57
C LEU A 792 8.27 27.72 -7.16
N ALA A 793 9.28 28.25 -6.45
CA ALA A 793 9.30 29.63 -5.99
C ALA A 793 9.15 30.62 -7.16
N LEU A 794 9.80 30.30 -8.28
CA LEU A 794 9.77 31.05 -9.53
C LEU A 794 8.37 31.17 -10.17
N GLN A 795 7.44 30.24 -9.88
CA GLN A 795 6.05 30.29 -10.36
C GLN A 795 5.13 31.11 -9.45
N ALA A 796 5.35 31.06 -8.12
CA ALA A 796 4.51 31.79 -7.16
C ALA A 796 4.60 33.31 -7.37
N VAL A 797 5.81 33.82 -7.61
CA VAL A 797 6.08 35.24 -7.94
C VAL A 797 5.29 35.69 -9.17
N ALA A 798 5.20 34.87 -10.21
CA ALA A 798 4.46 35.20 -11.44
C ALA A 798 2.93 35.27 -11.24
N GLY A 799 2.37 34.43 -10.37
CA GLY A 799 0.93 34.39 -10.09
C GLY A 799 0.41 35.65 -9.38
N ILE A 800 1.17 36.16 -8.40
CA ILE A 800 0.83 37.37 -7.62
C ILE A 800 0.71 38.60 -8.54
N VAL A 801 1.66 38.74 -9.48
CA VAL A 801 1.69 39.84 -10.47
C VAL A 801 0.44 39.82 -11.39
N HIS A 802 -0.15 38.65 -11.64
CA HIS A 802 -1.38 38.56 -12.45
C HIS A 802 -2.64 38.95 -11.68
N PHE A 803 -2.87 38.43 -10.46
CA PHE A 803 -4.10 38.71 -9.70
C PHE A 803 -4.31 40.21 -9.44
N GLY A 804 -3.24 40.92 -9.05
CA GLY A 804 -3.30 42.37 -8.84
C GLY A 804 -3.73 43.17 -10.08
N SER A 805 -3.53 42.64 -11.29
CA SER A 805 -3.91 43.35 -12.52
C SER A 805 -5.43 43.40 -12.77
N ARG A 806 -6.23 42.41 -12.34
CA ARG A 806 -7.71 42.49 -12.43
C ARG A 806 -8.31 43.41 -11.35
N LEU A 807 -7.57 43.64 -10.25
CA LEU A 807 -7.87 44.64 -9.21
C LEU A 807 -7.28 46.03 -9.54
N VAL A 808 -6.91 46.28 -10.79
CA VAL A 808 -6.41 47.57 -11.34
C VAL A 808 -5.06 48.06 -10.78
N LEU A 809 -4.48 47.39 -9.77
CA LEU A 809 -3.16 47.71 -9.19
C LEU A 809 -2.01 47.78 -10.23
N PHE A 810 -2.19 47.19 -11.42
CA PHE A 810 -1.23 47.23 -12.52
C PHE A 810 -1.85 47.65 -13.89
N GLY A 811 -3.00 48.34 -13.91
CA GLY A 811 -3.58 48.96 -15.11
C GLY A 811 -5.06 48.63 -15.42
N PRO A 812 -5.71 49.36 -16.35
CA PRO A 812 -7.16 49.28 -16.61
C PRO A 812 -7.59 48.10 -17.50
N ALA A 813 -8.84 47.65 -17.35
CA ALA A 813 -9.35 46.38 -17.87
C ALA A 813 -10.42 46.47 -18.99
N ALA A 814 -10.72 47.66 -19.52
CA ALA A 814 -11.92 47.96 -20.32
C ALA A 814 -12.00 47.37 -21.75
N SER A 815 -11.20 46.35 -22.10
CA SER A 815 -11.09 45.80 -23.46
C SER A 815 -11.63 44.36 -23.61
N LEU A 816 -12.39 43.87 -22.64
CA LEU A 816 -12.68 42.44 -22.48
C LEU A 816 -14.05 41.99 -23.03
N ASP A 817 -15.13 42.79 -22.90
CA ASP A 817 -16.47 42.32 -23.29
C ASP A 817 -16.64 42.17 -24.81
N ALA A 818 -16.03 43.07 -25.59
CA ALA A 818 -15.98 42.99 -27.05
C ALA A 818 -14.96 41.95 -27.57
N ALA A 819 -14.24 41.25 -26.70
CA ALA A 819 -13.27 40.24 -27.11
C ALA A 819 -13.96 38.94 -27.55
N LYS A 820 -13.38 38.29 -28.56
CA LYS A 820 -13.87 36.99 -29.06
C LYS A 820 -13.77 35.94 -27.93
N PRO A 821 -14.81 35.09 -27.74
CA PRO A 821 -14.82 34.07 -26.70
C PRO A 821 -13.53 33.24 -26.66
N PHE A 822 -13.05 32.97 -25.46
CA PHE A 822 -11.83 32.19 -25.17
C PHE A 822 -10.48 32.75 -25.72
N LEU A 823 -10.46 33.87 -26.46
CA LEU A 823 -9.26 34.37 -27.19
C LEU A 823 -8.78 35.76 -26.73
N HIS A 824 -8.59 35.93 -25.42
CA HIS A 824 -8.10 37.18 -24.83
C HIS A 824 -7.26 36.93 -23.56
N ALA A 825 -6.39 37.88 -23.21
CA ALA A 825 -5.47 37.75 -22.07
C ALA A 825 -6.18 37.53 -20.72
N GLY A 826 -7.39 38.06 -20.56
CA GLY A 826 -8.20 37.88 -19.34
C GLY A 826 -8.64 36.43 -19.08
N PHE A 827 -8.77 35.60 -20.13
CA PHE A 827 -8.99 34.16 -20.01
C PHE A 827 -7.66 33.40 -20.09
N ALA A 828 -6.80 33.76 -21.05
CA ALA A 828 -5.55 33.05 -21.34
C ALA A 828 -4.48 33.15 -20.23
N GLY A 829 -4.35 34.27 -19.53
CA GLY A 829 -3.40 34.45 -18.43
C GLY A 829 -3.70 33.53 -17.24
N PRO A 830 -4.91 33.62 -16.64
CA PRO A 830 -5.38 32.67 -15.64
C PRO A 830 -5.31 31.21 -16.07
N LEU A 831 -5.69 30.90 -17.32
CA LEU A 831 -5.60 29.55 -17.87
C LEU A 831 -4.16 29.05 -17.96
N LEU A 832 -3.21 29.88 -18.40
CA LEU A 832 -1.78 29.52 -18.44
C LEU A 832 -1.19 29.32 -17.04
N ILE A 833 -1.59 30.12 -16.05
CA ILE A 833 -1.19 29.93 -14.64
C ILE A 833 -1.77 28.63 -14.08
N ALA A 834 -3.06 28.35 -14.33
CA ALA A 834 -3.69 27.10 -13.92
C ALA A 834 -3.03 25.88 -14.57
N LEU A 835 -2.72 25.94 -15.87
CA LEU A 835 -2.02 24.88 -16.60
C LEU A 835 -0.57 24.70 -16.12
N ALA A 836 0.17 25.78 -15.90
CA ALA A 836 1.53 25.73 -15.38
C ALA A 836 1.57 25.14 -13.96
N ALA A 837 0.68 25.60 -13.06
CA ALA A 837 0.56 25.06 -11.71
C ALA A 837 0.10 23.60 -11.70
N LEU A 838 -0.82 23.19 -12.60
CA LEU A 838 -1.25 21.80 -12.75
C LEU A 838 -0.10 20.90 -13.27
N ILE A 839 0.69 21.39 -14.23
CA ILE A 839 1.90 20.70 -14.71
C ILE A 839 2.95 20.60 -13.60
N CYS A 840 3.14 21.67 -12.82
CA CYS A 840 4.07 21.72 -11.70
C CYS A 840 3.68 20.73 -10.59
N ALA A 841 2.44 20.80 -10.10
CA ALA A 841 1.86 19.87 -9.13
C ALA A 841 2.00 18.41 -9.58
N ARG A 842 1.81 18.13 -10.87
CA ARG A 842 1.98 16.80 -11.46
C ARG A 842 3.44 16.34 -11.52
N LEU A 843 4.38 17.25 -11.74
CA LEU A 843 5.81 16.95 -11.79
C LEU A 843 6.35 16.65 -10.38
N LEU A 844 6.00 17.48 -9.40
CA LEU A 844 6.26 17.26 -7.96
C LEU A 844 5.71 15.92 -7.46
N GLN A 845 4.42 15.68 -7.65
CA GLN A 845 3.76 14.52 -7.04
C GLN A 845 4.09 13.19 -7.73
N ARG A 846 4.89 13.24 -8.81
CA ARG A 846 5.52 12.06 -9.43
C ARG A 846 6.90 11.72 -8.84
N SER A 847 7.44 12.54 -7.93
CA SER A 847 8.64 12.22 -7.14
C SER A 847 8.44 11.01 -6.23
N HIS A 848 7.24 10.85 -5.63
CA HIS A 848 7.03 9.94 -4.49
C HIS A 848 6.19 8.69 -4.80
N PRO A 849 6.87 7.54 -4.87
CA PRO A 849 6.39 6.24 -4.40
C PRO A 849 7.21 5.82 -3.17
N GLY A 850 6.56 5.47 -2.07
CA GLY A 850 7.11 5.72 -0.72
C GLY A 850 8.02 4.67 -0.10
N ASN A 851 8.80 5.09 0.90
CA ASN A 851 9.17 4.27 2.07
C ASN A 851 9.49 5.21 3.26
N GLU A 852 9.70 4.63 4.44
CA GLU A 852 9.66 5.27 5.76
C GLU A 852 10.79 6.26 6.13
N ALA A 853 10.61 6.90 7.29
CA ALA A 853 11.51 7.84 7.97
C ALA A 853 11.60 9.27 7.39
N SER A 854 10.61 10.09 7.77
CA SER A 854 10.80 11.48 8.21
C SER A 854 11.83 12.35 7.47
N SER A 855 11.71 12.50 6.15
CA SER A 855 12.28 13.66 5.46
C SER A 855 11.27 14.80 5.49
N SER A 856 11.65 15.98 6.00
CA SER A 856 10.82 17.19 5.93
C SER A 856 10.47 17.52 4.47
N MET A 857 11.44 17.35 3.57
CA MET A 857 11.33 17.71 2.15
C MET A 857 10.28 16.90 1.38
N SER A 858 10.05 15.62 1.68
CA SER A 858 9.00 14.83 1.01
C SER A 858 7.59 15.21 1.46
N SER A 859 7.41 15.52 2.76
CA SER A 859 6.16 16.10 3.26
C SER A 859 5.90 17.46 2.60
N ILE A 860 6.93 18.29 2.47
CA ILE A 860 6.89 19.59 1.81
C ILE A 860 6.60 19.48 0.30
N GLU A 861 7.26 18.60 -0.47
CA GLU A 861 6.94 18.38 -1.91
C GLU A 861 5.48 17.96 -2.11
N SER A 862 4.96 17.09 -1.23
CA SER A 862 3.55 16.68 -1.29
C SER A 862 2.58 17.80 -0.92
N SER A 863 2.91 18.62 0.09
CA SER A 863 2.09 19.74 0.58
C SER A 863 2.10 20.92 -0.40
N LEU A 864 3.24 21.28 -0.95
CA LEU A 864 3.37 22.26 -2.04
C LEU A 864 2.69 21.77 -3.31
N GLY A 865 2.76 20.47 -3.59
CA GLY A 865 1.95 19.84 -4.65
C GLY A 865 0.44 20.01 -4.42
N TRP A 866 -0.04 19.83 -3.20
CA TRP A 866 -1.44 20.06 -2.83
C TRP A 866 -1.86 21.52 -2.98
N ILE A 867 -1.04 22.45 -2.50
CA ILE A 867 -1.27 23.90 -2.64
C ILE A 867 -1.33 24.29 -4.12
N ALA A 868 -0.38 23.84 -4.94
CA ALA A 868 -0.35 24.10 -6.38
C ALA A 868 -1.55 23.47 -7.12
N LEU A 869 -2.05 22.31 -6.66
CA LEU A 869 -3.24 21.66 -7.23
C LEU A 869 -4.53 22.39 -6.85
N PHE A 870 -4.69 22.83 -5.61
CA PHE A 870 -5.82 23.67 -5.19
C PHE A 870 -5.82 25.00 -5.94
N TRP A 871 -4.67 25.66 -6.06
CA TRP A 871 -4.47 26.89 -6.81
C TRP A 871 -4.87 26.72 -8.28
N ALA A 872 -4.40 25.65 -8.93
CA ALA A 872 -4.80 25.32 -10.31
C ALA A 872 -6.32 25.08 -10.44
N GLY A 873 -6.93 24.37 -9.49
CA GLY A 873 -8.36 24.09 -9.48
C GLY A 873 -9.23 25.35 -9.31
N ALA A 874 -8.83 26.25 -8.42
CA ALA A 874 -9.51 27.53 -8.20
C ALA A 874 -9.47 28.42 -9.45
N TRP A 875 -8.29 28.60 -10.05
CA TRP A 875 -8.14 29.38 -11.28
C TRP A 875 -8.84 28.75 -12.49
N TRP A 876 -8.90 27.42 -12.57
CA TRP A 876 -9.67 26.71 -13.60
C TRP A 876 -11.18 26.93 -13.45
N ALA A 877 -11.73 26.76 -12.24
CA ALA A 877 -13.15 26.95 -11.98
C ALA A 877 -13.58 28.41 -12.23
N PHE A 878 -12.76 29.37 -11.80
CA PHE A 878 -12.97 30.80 -12.04
C PHE A 878 -13.06 31.12 -13.55
N ALA A 879 -12.07 30.67 -14.34
CA ALA A 879 -12.02 30.96 -15.78
C ALA A 879 -13.23 30.41 -16.56
N TRP A 880 -13.79 29.26 -16.16
CA TRP A 880 -14.98 28.69 -16.80
C TRP A 880 -16.31 29.29 -16.31
N ALA A 881 -16.43 29.63 -15.03
CA ALA A 881 -17.66 30.24 -14.51
C ALA A 881 -17.87 31.67 -15.04
N ASP A 882 -16.80 32.48 -15.05
CA ASP A 882 -16.76 33.87 -15.56
C ASP A 882 -17.23 33.93 -17.04
N GLU A 883 -16.71 33.04 -17.90
CA GLU A 883 -17.05 33.00 -19.34
C GLU A 883 -18.43 32.37 -19.63
N ILE A 884 -18.91 31.40 -18.84
CA ILE A 884 -20.24 30.79 -19.05
C ILE A 884 -21.37 31.74 -18.65
N MET A 885 -21.22 32.42 -17.51
CA MET A 885 -22.21 33.41 -17.04
C MET A 885 -22.31 34.63 -17.98
N ARG A 886 -21.23 34.93 -18.73
CA ARG A 886 -21.21 35.97 -19.77
C ARG A 886 -21.98 35.58 -21.05
N ILE A 887 -22.25 34.30 -21.29
CA ILE A 887 -22.69 33.78 -22.60
C ILE A 887 -24.05 33.06 -22.57
N VAL A 888 -24.48 32.46 -21.46
CA VAL A 888 -25.61 31.49 -21.42
C VAL A 888 -26.85 32.01 -20.65
N GLN A 889 -28.05 31.68 -21.13
CA GLN A 889 -29.34 32.08 -20.52
C GLN A 889 -29.59 31.43 -19.14
N PRO A 890 -30.22 32.14 -18.18
CA PRO A 890 -30.29 31.73 -16.77
C PRO A 890 -30.79 30.30 -16.50
N GLN A 891 -31.90 29.88 -17.09
CA GLN A 891 -32.50 28.55 -16.89
C GLN A 891 -31.57 27.41 -17.36
N GLN A 892 -30.64 27.70 -18.27
CA GLN A 892 -29.67 26.74 -18.79
C GLN A 892 -28.33 26.77 -18.04
N VAL A 893 -28.05 27.81 -17.23
CA VAL A 893 -26.79 27.94 -16.47
C VAL A 893 -26.57 26.74 -15.54
N ALA A 894 -27.58 26.30 -14.78
CA ALA A 894 -27.43 25.16 -13.88
C ALA A 894 -27.14 23.84 -14.64
N PRO A 895 -27.91 23.42 -15.68
CA PRO A 895 -27.53 22.31 -16.55
C PRO A 895 -26.14 22.43 -17.18
N CYS A 896 -25.74 23.62 -17.67
CA CYS A 896 -24.43 23.83 -18.27
C CYS A 896 -23.27 23.76 -17.26
N LEU A 897 -23.44 24.29 -16.04
CA LEU A 897 -22.45 24.17 -14.97
C LEU A 897 -22.38 22.74 -14.43
N VAL A 898 -23.50 22.00 -14.36
CA VAL A 898 -23.48 20.55 -14.10
C VAL A 898 -22.75 19.80 -15.21
N ALA A 899 -22.95 20.16 -16.48
CA ALA A 899 -22.21 19.56 -17.60
C ALA A 899 -20.71 19.85 -17.54
N VAL A 900 -20.29 21.09 -17.23
CA VAL A 900 -18.86 21.43 -17.05
C VAL A 900 -18.27 20.81 -15.79
N ALA A 901 -19.05 20.64 -14.72
CA ALA A 901 -18.64 19.86 -13.55
C ALA A 901 -18.48 18.36 -13.88
N ILE A 902 -19.39 17.77 -14.67
CA ILE A 902 -19.28 16.39 -15.19
C ILE A 902 -18.02 16.27 -16.04
N VAL A 903 -17.80 17.16 -17.01
CA VAL A 903 -16.63 17.14 -17.90
C VAL A 903 -15.35 17.38 -17.13
N THR A 904 -15.32 18.30 -16.16
CA THR A 904 -14.13 18.58 -15.34
C THR A 904 -13.84 17.43 -14.38
N ALA A 905 -14.83 16.85 -13.70
CA ALA A 905 -14.64 15.68 -12.84
C ALA A 905 -14.29 14.42 -13.66
N TRP A 906 -14.85 14.26 -14.86
CA TRP A 906 -14.49 13.20 -15.80
C TRP A 906 -13.07 13.39 -16.33
N ALA A 907 -12.68 14.60 -16.71
CA ALA A 907 -11.33 14.91 -17.17
C ALA A 907 -10.33 14.73 -16.03
N ALA A 908 -10.50 15.39 -14.88
CA ALA A 908 -9.64 15.28 -13.71
C ALA A 908 -9.49 13.83 -13.25
N SER A 909 -10.59 13.07 -13.13
CA SER A 909 -10.49 11.66 -12.72
C SER A 909 -9.99 10.72 -13.83
N SER A 910 -10.15 11.07 -15.12
CA SER A 910 -9.57 10.29 -16.24
C SER A 910 -8.09 10.60 -16.41
N LEU A 911 -7.64 11.81 -16.11
CA LEU A 911 -6.23 12.20 -16.00
C LEU A 911 -5.61 11.55 -14.75
N ALA A 912 -6.29 11.57 -13.60
CA ALA A 912 -5.87 10.87 -12.39
C ALA A 912 -5.72 9.36 -12.63
N ARG A 913 -6.64 8.72 -13.36
CA ARG A 913 -6.46 7.32 -13.84
C ARG A 913 -5.29 7.20 -14.82
N ARG A 914 -5.35 7.90 -15.96
CA ARG A 914 -4.42 7.75 -17.10
C ARG A 914 -2.97 8.11 -16.76
N TRP A 915 -2.76 8.95 -15.74
CA TRP A 915 -1.44 9.39 -15.29
C TRP A 915 -1.05 8.84 -13.90
N ASN A 916 -1.93 8.02 -13.30
CA ASN A 916 -1.88 7.47 -11.94
C ASN A 916 -1.51 8.50 -10.87
N TRP A 917 -2.42 9.46 -10.62
CA TRP A 917 -2.19 10.62 -9.76
C TRP A 917 -3.27 10.70 -8.66
N PRO A 918 -3.03 10.14 -7.46
CA PRO A 918 -4.07 9.95 -6.45
C PRO A 918 -4.57 11.26 -5.82
N GLN A 919 -3.74 12.29 -5.72
CA GLN A 919 -4.14 13.59 -5.18
C GLN A 919 -5.11 14.33 -6.11
N LEU A 920 -4.88 14.32 -7.42
CA LEU A 920 -5.89 14.80 -8.40
C LEU A 920 -7.18 13.96 -8.31
N GLY A 921 -7.05 12.68 -7.99
CA GLY A 921 -8.17 11.79 -7.66
C GLY A 921 -8.98 12.25 -6.43
N LEU A 922 -8.30 12.48 -5.31
CA LEU A 922 -8.86 13.04 -4.07
C LEU A 922 -9.51 14.40 -4.28
N ALA A 923 -8.88 15.30 -5.04
CA ALA A 923 -9.42 16.62 -5.36
C ALA A 923 -10.79 16.54 -6.07
N THR A 924 -11.10 15.44 -6.77
CA THR A 924 -12.44 15.25 -7.36
C THR A 924 -13.56 15.08 -6.34
N LEU A 925 -13.28 14.93 -5.03
CA LEU A 925 -14.30 14.99 -3.98
C LEU A 925 -15.11 16.30 -4.01
N ALA A 926 -14.49 17.41 -4.45
CA ALA A 926 -15.14 18.70 -4.63
C ALA A 926 -16.33 18.68 -5.61
N TYR A 927 -16.45 17.63 -6.46
CA TYR A 927 -17.58 17.44 -7.36
C TYR A 927 -18.92 17.33 -6.62
N LEU A 928 -19.00 16.63 -5.50
CA LEU A 928 -20.27 16.47 -4.77
C LEU A 928 -20.73 17.79 -4.10
N PRO A 929 -19.87 18.53 -3.36
CA PRO A 929 -20.17 19.89 -2.91
C PRO A 929 -20.58 20.84 -4.04
N ALA A 930 -19.89 20.79 -5.19
CA ALA A 930 -20.25 21.60 -6.36
C ALA A 930 -21.65 21.26 -6.89
N LEU A 931 -22.00 19.97 -7.02
CA LEU A 931 -23.36 19.55 -7.39
C LEU A 931 -24.40 20.02 -6.36
N THR A 932 -24.14 19.92 -5.06
CA THR A 932 -25.09 20.40 -4.03
C THR A 932 -25.29 21.91 -4.10
N ALA A 933 -24.24 22.68 -4.36
CA ALA A 933 -24.32 24.14 -4.52
C ALA A 933 -25.11 24.53 -5.77
N ILE A 934 -24.87 23.87 -6.91
CA ILE A 934 -25.59 24.12 -8.17
C ILE A 934 -27.07 23.68 -8.05
N ALA A 935 -27.36 22.56 -7.36
CA ALA A 935 -28.73 22.12 -7.10
C ALA A 935 -29.51 23.14 -6.25
N GLY A 936 -28.93 23.58 -5.13
CA GLY A 936 -29.54 24.58 -4.26
C GLY A 936 -29.76 25.92 -4.95
N ALA A 937 -28.73 26.43 -5.64
CA ALA A 937 -28.83 27.68 -6.38
C ALA A 937 -29.87 27.62 -7.51
N GLY A 938 -29.97 26.49 -8.24
CA GLY A 938 -30.98 26.29 -9.27
C GLY A 938 -32.42 26.31 -8.72
N VAL A 939 -32.69 25.47 -7.72
CA VAL A 939 -34.04 25.37 -7.12
C VAL A 939 -34.52 26.70 -6.54
N MET A 940 -33.62 27.47 -5.91
CA MET A 940 -33.98 28.79 -5.37
C MET A 940 -34.09 29.91 -6.42
N ALA A 941 -33.57 29.70 -7.64
CA ALA A 941 -33.58 30.72 -8.70
C ALA A 941 -34.76 30.61 -9.67
N THR A 942 -35.32 29.41 -9.90
CA THR A 942 -36.34 29.21 -10.96
C THR A 942 -37.63 28.51 -10.53
N VAL A 943 -37.75 27.99 -9.30
CA VAL A 943 -38.97 27.32 -8.75
C VAL A 943 -39.39 26.01 -9.44
N ASP A 944 -38.94 25.76 -10.67
CA ASP A 944 -39.18 24.54 -11.45
C ASP A 944 -38.55 23.24 -10.90
N HIS A 945 -38.95 22.10 -11.48
CA HIS A 945 -38.47 20.76 -11.12
C HIS A 945 -37.07 20.43 -11.68
N PRO A 946 -36.27 19.56 -11.01
CA PRO A 946 -34.87 19.32 -11.40
C PRO A 946 -34.67 18.81 -12.84
N LEU A 947 -35.58 17.99 -13.38
CA LEU A 947 -35.43 17.44 -14.74
C LEU A 947 -35.93 18.37 -15.85
N VAL A 948 -36.20 19.65 -15.60
CA VAL A 948 -36.66 20.59 -16.64
C VAL A 948 -35.60 20.80 -17.74
N SER A 949 -36.02 20.77 -19.01
CA SER A 949 -35.17 20.98 -20.20
C SER A 949 -33.93 20.04 -20.25
N TRP A 950 -32.72 20.59 -20.40
CA TRP A 950 -31.47 19.82 -20.34
C TRP A 950 -31.18 19.23 -18.95
N GLY A 951 -31.91 19.64 -17.90
CA GLY A 951 -31.90 19.01 -16.57
C GLY A 951 -32.23 17.51 -16.62
N ALA A 952 -33.16 17.11 -17.51
CA ALA A 952 -33.53 15.71 -17.77
C ALA A 952 -32.33 14.84 -18.16
N LEU A 953 -31.33 15.42 -18.83
CA LEU A 953 -30.10 14.73 -19.20
C LEU A 953 -28.99 14.99 -18.17
N ALA A 954 -28.87 16.21 -17.66
CA ALA A 954 -27.79 16.64 -16.78
C ALA A 954 -27.80 15.92 -15.41
N TRP A 955 -28.94 15.84 -14.71
CA TRP A 955 -28.98 15.25 -13.36
C TRP A 955 -28.86 13.72 -13.35
N PRO A 956 -29.50 12.94 -14.26
CA PRO A 956 -29.22 11.51 -14.38
C PRO A 956 -27.77 11.25 -14.82
N SER A 957 -27.21 12.08 -15.70
CA SER A 957 -25.78 12.01 -16.04
C SER A 957 -24.88 12.35 -14.85
N ALA A 958 -25.28 13.27 -13.97
CA ALA A 958 -24.56 13.60 -12.74
C ALA A 958 -24.62 12.47 -11.70
N LEU A 959 -25.76 11.78 -11.55
CA LEU A 959 -25.89 10.57 -10.73
C LEU A 959 -25.01 9.43 -11.27
N LEU A 960 -25.08 9.16 -12.58
CA LEU A 960 -24.22 8.17 -13.24
C LEU A 960 -22.74 8.52 -13.11
N MET A 961 -22.38 9.79 -13.31
CA MET A 961 -21.01 10.28 -13.16
C MET A 961 -20.56 10.22 -11.69
N HIS A 962 -21.41 10.53 -10.72
CA HIS A 962 -21.11 10.38 -9.29
C HIS A 962 -20.88 8.91 -8.91
N GLY A 963 -21.72 7.98 -9.39
CA GLY A 963 -21.50 6.54 -9.23
C GLY A 963 -20.18 6.07 -9.88
N VAL A 964 -19.86 6.56 -11.07
CA VAL A 964 -18.57 6.33 -11.75
C VAL A 964 -17.41 6.98 -10.97
N LEU A 965 -17.61 8.13 -10.34
CA LEU A 965 -16.59 8.87 -9.61
C LEU A 965 -16.29 8.23 -8.27
N LEU A 966 -17.28 7.72 -7.56
CA LEU A 966 -17.10 6.86 -6.39
C LEU A 966 -16.32 5.58 -6.77
N ARG A 967 -16.62 4.92 -7.92
CA ARG A 967 -15.78 3.83 -8.49
C ARG A 967 -14.36 4.26 -8.91
N ARG A 968 -14.05 5.55 -8.92
CA ARG A 968 -12.71 6.10 -9.18
C ARG A 968 -12.02 6.45 -7.87
N GLN A 969 -12.73 7.12 -6.96
CA GLN A 969 -12.29 7.60 -5.66
C GLN A 969 -11.93 6.48 -4.68
N ILE A 970 -12.49 5.26 -4.82
CA ILE A 970 -12.02 4.06 -4.10
C ILE A 970 -10.49 3.86 -4.21
N ALA A 971 -9.87 4.23 -5.33
CA ALA A 971 -8.43 4.07 -5.51
C ALA A 971 -7.58 5.09 -4.74
N TRP A 972 -8.18 6.15 -4.17
CA TRP A 972 -7.48 7.38 -3.79
C TRP A 972 -7.96 8.02 -2.46
N VAL A 973 -9.22 7.84 -2.06
CA VAL A 973 -9.84 8.55 -0.94
C VAL A 973 -9.85 7.70 0.35
N PRO A 974 -9.43 8.24 1.51
CA PRO A 974 -9.57 7.56 2.80
C PRO A 974 -11.00 7.10 3.10
N GLY A 975 -11.15 5.86 3.58
CA GLY A 975 -12.44 5.20 3.75
C GLY A 975 -13.48 6.01 4.52
N ALA A 976 -13.09 6.75 5.57
CA ALA A 976 -14.02 7.60 6.32
C ALA A 976 -14.63 8.73 5.48
N LEU A 977 -13.83 9.44 4.68
CA LEU A 977 -14.32 10.50 3.79
C LEU A 977 -15.12 9.92 2.61
N LEU A 978 -14.72 8.74 2.13
CA LEU A 978 -15.45 8.04 1.07
C LEU A 978 -16.82 7.54 1.55
N ASN A 979 -16.91 7.04 2.79
CA ASN A 979 -18.17 6.69 3.46
C ASN A 979 -19.10 7.92 3.54
N VAL A 980 -18.58 9.09 3.92
CA VAL A 980 -19.36 10.35 3.93
C VAL A 980 -19.84 10.72 2.52
N ALA A 981 -18.97 10.65 1.51
CA ALA A 981 -19.36 10.92 0.12
C ALA A 981 -20.44 9.95 -0.40
N HIS A 982 -20.35 8.66 -0.03
CA HIS A 982 -21.35 7.64 -0.33
C HIS A 982 -22.72 7.93 0.30
N VAL A 983 -22.75 8.33 1.58
CA VAL A 983 -23.99 8.65 2.32
C VAL A 983 -24.61 9.96 1.82
N ALA A 984 -23.83 11.04 1.73
CA ALA A 984 -24.31 12.35 1.30
C ALA A 984 -24.79 12.33 -0.17
N GLY A 985 -24.08 11.60 -1.04
CA GLY A 985 -24.49 11.40 -2.42
C GLY A 985 -25.82 10.63 -2.54
N ALA A 986 -26.00 9.58 -1.72
CA ALA A 986 -27.27 8.85 -1.69
C ALA A 986 -28.43 9.77 -1.27
N TRP A 987 -28.27 10.55 -0.19
CA TRP A 987 -29.29 11.48 0.26
C TRP A 987 -29.62 12.56 -0.77
N LEU A 988 -28.62 13.18 -1.41
CA LEU A 988 -28.84 14.18 -2.48
C LEU A 988 -29.74 13.64 -3.60
N PHE A 989 -29.39 12.48 -4.16
CA PHE A 989 -30.14 11.94 -5.30
C PHE A 989 -31.48 11.30 -4.91
N ILE A 990 -31.65 10.80 -3.68
CA ILE A 990 -32.97 10.39 -3.16
C ILE A 990 -33.89 11.61 -3.00
N VAL A 991 -33.39 12.73 -2.49
CA VAL A 991 -34.18 13.97 -2.33
C VAL A 991 -34.57 14.55 -3.69
N LEU A 992 -33.63 14.66 -4.64
CA LEU A 992 -33.93 15.11 -6.01
C LEU A 992 -34.97 14.19 -6.69
N ALA A 993 -34.84 12.87 -6.54
CA ALA A 993 -35.81 11.91 -7.08
C ALA A 993 -37.19 12.01 -6.42
N ALA A 994 -37.27 12.24 -5.10
CA ALA A 994 -38.55 12.38 -4.39
C ALA A 994 -39.28 13.69 -4.76
N ILE A 995 -38.54 14.80 -4.97
CA ILE A 995 -39.08 16.06 -5.48
C ILE A 995 -39.69 15.85 -6.88
N GLU A 996 -38.94 15.19 -7.77
CA GLU A 996 -39.36 14.90 -9.14
C GLU A 996 -40.58 13.95 -9.16
N LEU A 997 -40.54 12.80 -8.48
CA LEU A 997 -41.65 11.85 -8.43
C LEU A 997 -42.93 12.47 -7.86
N ARG A 998 -42.82 13.32 -6.83
CA ARG A 998 -43.96 14.09 -6.32
C ARG A 998 -44.53 15.02 -7.39
N TRP A 999 -43.70 15.72 -8.17
CA TRP A 999 -44.16 16.64 -9.20
C TRP A 999 -44.97 15.94 -10.29
N HIS A 1000 -44.55 14.73 -10.72
CA HIS A 1000 -45.33 13.92 -11.67
C HIS A 1000 -46.61 13.35 -11.05
N LEU A 1001 -46.55 12.78 -9.84
CA LEU A 1001 -47.75 12.20 -9.18
C LEU A 1001 -48.77 13.27 -8.75
N ALA A 1002 -48.37 14.53 -8.59
CA ALA A 1002 -49.27 15.66 -8.37
C ALA A 1002 -50.09 16.06 -9.61
N GLN A 1003 -49.83 15.46 -10.77
CA GLN A 1003 -50.61 15.66 -12.00
C GLN A 1003 -51.62 14.52 -12.25
N TRP A 1004 -51.58 13.44 -11.46
CA TRP A 1004 -52.41 12.24 -11.68
C TRP A 1004 -53.77 12.27 -10.95
N GLY A 1005 -53.94 13.19 -10.02
CA GLY A 1005 -55.12 13.33 -9.17
C GLY A 1005 -55.04 14.60 -8.31
N ASP A 1006 -56.04 14.83 -7.47
CA ASP A 1006 -56.14 16.08 -6.70
C ASP A 1006 -54.93 16.29 -5.75
N PRO A 1007 -54.51 17.54 -5.47
CA PRO A 1007 -53.37 17.83 -4.59
C PRO A 1007 -53.47 17.29 -3.15
N LEU A 1008 -54.66 16.88 -2.71
CA LEU A 1008 -54.96 16.31 -1.39
C LEU A 1008 -55.29 14.80 -1.43
N SER A 1009 -55.20 14.16 -2.59
CA SER A 1009 -55.37 12.70 -2.74
C SER A 1009 -54.14 11.92 -2.22
N ALA A 1010 -54.18 10.59 -2.28
CA ALA A 1010 -53.05 9.75 -1.91
C ALA A 1010 -51.82 9.92 -2.83
N TRP A 1011 -52.00 10.26 -4.12
CA TRP A 1011 -50.92 10.23 -5.12
C TRP A 1011 -49.73 11.17 -4.81
N PRO A 1012 -49.93 12.46 -4.49
CA PRO A 1012 -48.81 13.36 -4.19
C PRO A 1012 -48.09 13.01 -2.88
N LEU A 1013 -48.80 12.41 -1.92
CA LEU A 1013 -48.24 11.93 -0.65
C LEU A 1013 -47.35 10.70 -0.86
N MET A 1014 -47.71 9.81 -1.78
CA MET A 1014 -46.89 8.65 -2.15
C MET A 1014 -45.56 9.06 -2.79
N GLY A 1015 -45.53 10.15 -3.58
CA GLY A 1015 -44.30 10.62 -4.23
C GLY A 1015 -43.14 10.88 -3.26
N TRP A 1016 -43.43 11.36 -2.04
CA TRP A 1016 -42.43 11.51 -0.98
C TRP A 1016 -41.88 10.19 -0.44
N MET A 1017 -42.71 9.15 -0.31
CA MET A 1017 -42.28 7.87 0.26
C MET A 1017 -41.64 6.93 -0.78
N ILE A 1018 -42.03 7.00 -2.06
CA ILE A 1018 -41.65 5.98 -3.06
C ILE A 1018 -40.13 5.86 -3.22
N ALA A 1019 -39.40 6.95 -3.42
CA ALA A 1019 -37.94 6.88 -3.59
C ALA A 1019 -37.22 6.39 -2.31
N PRO A 1020 -37.51 6.91 -1.10
CA PRO A 1020 -36.99 6.36 0.15
C PRO A 1020 -37.37 4.89 0.44
N VAL A 1021 -38.61 4.46 0.15
CA VAL A 1021 -39.06 3.07 0.36
C VAL A 1021 -38.41 2.11 -0.64
N LEU A 1022 -38.33 2.49 -1.91
CA LEU A 1022 -37.59 1.72 -2.92
C LEU A 1022 -36.10 1.63 -2.56
N TYR A 1023 -35.52 2.68 -1.96
CA TYR A 1023 -34.16 2.63 -1.42
C TYR A 1023 -34.02 1.66 -0.25
N LEU A 1024 -34.93 1.65 0.74
CA LEU A 1024 -34.89 0.64 1.82
C LEU A 1024 -35.14 -0.79 1.30
N LEU A 1025 -36.08 -0.97 0.38
CA LEU A 1025 -36.34 -2.26 -0.28
C LEU A 1025 -35.11 -2.73 -1.05
N ALA A 1026 -34.42 -1.84 -1.77
CA ALA A 1026 -33.15 -2.13 -2.41
C ALA A 1026 -32.07 -2.51 -1.37
N LEU A 1027 -31.85 -1.69 -0.33
CA LEU A 1027 -30.90 -1.97 0.75
C LEU A 1027 -31.19 -3.26 1.53
N SER A 1028 -32.45 -3.70 1.57
CA SER A 1028 -32.87 -4.98 2.16
C SER A 1028 -32.68 -6.18 1.23
N SER A 1029 -32.65 -5.94 -0.09
CA SER A 1029 -32.51 -6.98 -1.10
C SER A 1029 -31.07 -7.44 -1.22
N SER A 1030 -30.81 -8.71 -0.95
CA SER A 1030 -29.46 -9.29 -1.07
C SER A 1030 -28.87 -9.19 -2.48
N ARG A 1031 -29.70 -9.02 -3.51
CA ARG A 1031 -29.23 -8.71 -4.87
C ARG A 1031 -28.63 -7.30 -4.94
N MET A 1032 -29.22 -6.29 -4.30
CA MET A 1032 -28.61 -4.96 -4.28
C MET A 1032 -27.49 -4.85 -3.23
N GLN A 1033 -27.55 -5.60 -2.12
CA GLN A 1033 -26.45 -5.73 -1.16
C GLN A 1033 -25.21 -6.41 -1.77
N THR A 1034 -25.36 -7.18 -2.85
CA THR A 1034 -24.22 -7.70 -3.64
C THR A 1034 -23.84 -6.80 -4.82
N TRP A 1035 -24.58 -5.72 -5.05
CA TRP A 1035 -24.26 -4.73 -6.08
C TRP A 1035 -23.49 -3.56 -5.47
N TRP A 1036 -22.36 -3.26 -6.10
CA TRP A 1036 -21.57 -2.07 -5.78
C TRP A 1036 -22.43 -0.80 -6.05
N PRO A 1037 -22.47 0.21 -5.14
CA PRO A 1037 -21.55 0.44 -4.02
C PRO A 1037 -21.96 -0.18 -2.68
N ILE A 1038 -23.23 -0.57 -2.54
CA ILE A 1038 -23.80 -0.98 -1.24
C ILE A 1038 -23.02 -2.15 -0.65
N ARG A 1039 -22.60 -3.11 -1.47
CA ARG A 1039 -21.80 -4.28 -1.07
C ARG A 1039 -20.49 -3.96 -0.35
N ASP A 1040 -19.84 -2.85 -0.72
CA ASP A 1040 -18.48 -2.55 -0.26
C ASP A 1040 -18.50 -1.54 0.91
N HIS A 1041 -19.58 -0.76 1.03
CA HIS A 1041 -19.79 0.25 2.09
C HIS A 1041 -21.06 -0.04 2.91
N GLN A 1042 -21.24 -1.31 3.29
CA GLN A 1042 -22.51 -1.84 3.82
C GLN A 1042 -23.00 -1.12 5.07
N GLU A 1043 -22.13 -0.82 6.04
CA GLU A 1043 -22.56 -0.12 7.26
C GLU A 1043 -23.00 1.32 6.96
N SER A 1044 -22.27 2.02 6.08
CA SER A 1044 -22.60 3.39 5.68
C SER A 1044 -23.93 3.47 4.94
N TYR A 1045 -24.21 2.54 4.02
CA TYR A 1045 -25.48 2.49 3.29
C TYR A 1045 -26.63 1.91 4.13
N ARG A 1046 -26.43 0.72 4.72
CA ARG A 1046 -27.50 -0.07 5.35
C ARG A 1046 -27.79 0.35 6.79
N VAL A 1047 -26.87 1.04 7.48
CA VAL A 1047 -27.09 1.56 8.84
C VAL A 1047 -27.10 3.09 8.83
N VAL A 1048 -25.96 3.74 8.53
CA VAL A 1048 -25.80 5.20 8.74
C VAL A 1048 -26.73 6.03 7.85
N SER A 1049 -26.83 5.71 6.56
CA SER A 1049 -27.73 6.39 5.62
C SER A 1049 -29.21 6.01 5.83
N ALA A 1050 -29.46 4.75 6.18
CA ALA A 1050 -30.80 4.18 6.25
C ALA A 1050 -31.57 4.46 7.55
N VAL A 1051 -30.90 4.51 8.71
CA VAL A 1051 -31.58 4.74 10.00
C VAL A 1051 -32.40 6.05 10.02
N PRO A 1052 -31.87 7.21 9.58
CA PRO A 1052 -32.68 8.43 9.47
C PRO A 1052 -33.88 8.28 8.52
N ILE A 1053 -33.70 7.56 7.41
CA ILE A 1053 -34.75 7.30 6.41
C ILE A 1053 -35.85 6.38 6.98
N VAL A 1054 -35.49 5.38 7.77
CA VAL A 1054 -36.44 4.49 8.48
C VAL A 1054 -37.25 5.28 9.51
N VAL A 1055 -36.62 6.16 10.29
CA VAL A 1055 -37.32 7.03 11.26
C VAL A 1055 -38.30 7.96 10.54
N TYR A 1056 -37.87 8.61 9.45
CA TYR A 1056 -38.73 9.43 8.61
C TYR A 1056 -39.93 8.64 8.05
N LEU A 1057 -39.70 7.44 7.51
CA LEU A 1057 -40.76 6.62 6.90
C LEU A 1057 -41.73 6.01 7.91
N LEU A 1058 -41.28 5.61 9.09
CA LEU A 1058 -42.19 5.17 10.16
C LEU A 1058 -43.05 6.34 10.66
N GLY A 1059 -42.45 7.53 10.82
CA GLY A 1059 -43.20 8.76 11.11
C GLY A 1059 -44.25 9.06 10.02
N TRP A 1060 -43.86 8.97 8.74
CA TRP A 1060 -44.75 9.14 7.60
C TRP A 1060 -45.92 8.14 7.61
N VAL A 1061 -45.69 6.85 7.94
CA VAL A 1061 -46.78 5.86 8.08
C VAL A 1061 -47.73 6.24 9.19
N TRP A 1062 -47.25 6.52 10.40
CA TRP A 1062 -48.13 6.85 11.53
C TRP A 1062 -48.94 8.13 11.28
N ILE A 1063 -48.31 9.17 10.72
CA ILE A 1063 -48.97 10.44 10.38
C ILE A 1063 -50.03 10.22 9.28
N SER A 1064 -49.67 9.57 8.17
CA SER A 1064 -50.62 9.36 7.06
C SER A 1064 -51.70 8.32 7.39
N ASN A 1065 -51.44 7.35 8.27
CA ASN A 1065 -52.44 6.40 8.77
C ASN A 1065 -53.49 7.10 9.67
N ALA A 1066 -53.08 8.08 10.48
CA ALA A 1066 -54.00 8.87 11.30
C ALA A 1066 -54.76 9.94 10.48
N VAL A 1067 -54.07 10.65 9.59
CA VAL A 1067 -54.60 11.86 8.94
C VAL A 1067 -55.34 11.58 7.64
N SER A 1068 -54.89 10.62 6.81
CA SER A 1068 -55.48 10.40 5.49
C SER A 1068 -56.63 9.38 5.50
N ASN A 1069 -57.73 9.79 4.86
CA ASN A 1069 -58.91 8.97 4.58
C ASN A 1069 -58.72 7.97 3.42
N GLY A 1070 -57.57 8.00 2.73
CA GLY A 1070 -57.28 7.11 1.60
C GLY A 1070 -57.99 7.47 0.28
N THR A 1071 -58.41 8.71 0.05
CA THR A 1071 -58.94 9.11 -1.27
C THR A 1071 -57.89 8.96 -2.37
N ALA A 1072 -58.31 8.45 -3.54
CA ALA A 1072 -57.42 8.01 -4.61
C ALA A 1072 -57.84 8.51 -6.00
N SER A 1073 -58.57 9.62 -6.06
CA SER A 1073 -59.09 10.22 -7.30
C SER A 1073 -58.03 10.26 -8.42
N PRO A 1074 -58.35 9.81 -9.65
CA PRO A 1074 -59.67 9.40 -10.15
C PRO A 1074 -60.14 7.98 -9.77
N LEU A 1075 -59.35 7.18 -9.05
CA LEU A 1075 -59.74 5.81 -8.67
C LEU A 1075 -60.67 5.76 -7.44
N PRO A 1076 -61.63 4.82 -7.39
CA PRO A 1076 -62.43 4.57 -6.19
C PRO A 1076 -61.60 3.88 -5.09
N TYR A 1077 -62.04 4.01 -3.83
CA TYR A 1077 -61.42 3.25 -2.73
C TYR A 1077 -61.79 1.76 -2.82
N MET A 1078 -60.78 0.90 -2.76
CA MET A 1078 -60.92 -0.55 -2.62
C MET A 1078 -60.07 -1.03 -1.44
N PRO A 1079 -60.59 -1.90 -0.53
CA PRO A 1079 -59.80 -2.42 0.59
C PRO A 1079 -58.61 -3.23 0.08
N LEU A 1080 -57.50 -3.23 0.81
CA LEU A 1080 -56.19 -3.84 0.43
C LEU A 1080 -55.52 -3.25 -0.83
N LEU A 1081 -56.29 -2.78 -1.82
CA LEU A 1081 -55.81 -2.32 -3.13
C LEU A 1081 -55.74 -0.79 -3.27
N ASN A 1082 -56.21 -0.04 -2.27
CA ASN A 1082 -56.11 1.42 -2.27
C ASN A 1082 -54.64 1.88 -2.24
N PRO A 1083 -54.24 2.93 -2.99
CA PRO A 1083 -52.85 3.39 -3.05
C PRO A 1083 -52.23 3.75 -1.69
N LEU A 1084 -52.99 4.26 -0.73
CA LEU A 1084 -52.50 4.54 0.62
C LEU A 1084 -52.25 3.26 1.44
N GLU A 1085 -53.14 2.29 1.37
CA GLU A 1085 -52.99 1.00 2.09
C GLU A 1085 -51.81 0.22 1.52
N LEU A 1086 -51.69 0.19 0.18
CA LEU A 1086 -50.52 -0.34 -0.52
C LEU A 1086 -49.24 0.40 -0.13
N ALA A 1087 -49.30 1.72 0.10
CA ALA A 1087 -48.16 2.50 0.58
C ALA A 1087 -47.76 2.14 2.02
N HIS A 1088 -48.71 2.02 2.95
CA HIS A 1088 -48.42 1.60 4.33
C HIS A 1088 -47.85 0.19 4.39
N LEU A 1089 -48.43 -0.75 3.64
CA LEU A 1089 -47.92 -2.11 3.51
C LEU A 1089 -46.52 -2.13 2.88
N ALA A 1090 -46.25 -1.31 1.86
CA ALA A 1090 -44.93 -1.20 1.23
C ALA A 1090 -43.87 -0.63 2.18
N VAL A 1091 -44.19 0.39 2.99
CA VAL A 1091 -43.26 0.91 4.01
C VAL A 1091 -42.97 -0.14 5.08
N LEU A 1092 -44.01 -0.77 5.65
CA LEU A 1092 -43.81 -1.76 6.70
C LEU A 1092 -43.06 -3.00 6.21
N LEU A 1093 -43.33 -3.45 4.99
CA LEU A 1093 -42.54 -4.48 4.31
C LEU A 1093 -41.09 -4.03 4.11
N GLY A 1094 -40.87 -2.78 3.67
CA GLY A 1094 -39.55 -2.19 3.49
C GLY A 1094 -38.73 -2.15 4.78
N VAL A 1095 -39.30 -1.65 5.87
CA VAL A 1095 -38.61 -1.58 7.18
C VAL A 1095 -38.42 -2.98 7.77
N ALA A 1096 -39.38 -3.90 7.60
CA ALA A 1096 -39.25 -5.29 8.07
C ALA A 1096 -38.14 -6.07 7.33
N LEU A 1097 -38.08 -5.95 6.01
CA LEU A 1097 -37.01 -6.55 5.21
C LEU A 1097 -35.66 -5.88 5.52
N TRP A 1098 -35.61 -4.55 5.66
CA TRP A 1098 -34.39 -3.82 6.01
C TRP A 1098 -33.85 -4.25 7.38
N TRP A 1099 -34.68 -4.25 8.44
CA TRP A 1099 -34.25 -4.68 9.77
C TRP A 1099 -33.83 -6.16 9.76
N ARG A 1100 -34.58 -7.02 9.08
CA ARG A 1100 -34.20 -8.43 8.87
C ARG A 1100 -32.83 -8.55 8.21
N SER A 1101 -32.48 -7.66 7.28
CA SER A 1101 -31.16 -7.67 6.67
C SER A 1101 -30.04 -7.31 7.64
N LEU A 1102 -30.28 -6.44 8.63
CA LEU A 1102 -29.28 -6.05 9.62
C LEU A 1102 -28.98 -7.14 10.67
N SER A 1103 -29.52 -8.36 10.51
CA SER A 1103 -29.14 -9.55 11.29
C SER A 1103 -27.74 -10.10 10.94
N GLU A 1104 -26.79 -9.20 10.70
CA GLU A 1104 -25.35 -9.45 10.55
C GLU A 1104 -24.55 -8.63 11.59
N TYR A 1105 -25.15 -7.59 12.18
CA TYR A 1105 -24.51 -6.70 13.15
C TYR A 1105 -24.83 -7.12 14.60
N PRO A 1106 -23.84 -7.40 15.48
CA PRO A 1106 -24.09 -7.94 16.82
C PRO A 1106 -24.98 -7.05 17.72
N GLN A 1107 -24.82 -5.73 17.63
CA GLN A 1107 -25.64 -4.75 18.37
C GLN A 1107 -27.13 -4.82 18.02
N PHE A 1108 -27.48 -5.13 16.76
CA PHE A 1108 -28.87 -5.26 16.31
C PHE A 1108 -29.46 -6.65 16.57
N HIS A 1109 -28.63 -7.70 16.68
CA HIS A 1109 -29.06 -9.02 17.13
C HIS A 1109 -29.66 -8.99 18.54
N ARG A 1110 -29.00 -8.29 19.47
CA ARG A 1110 -29.45 -8.16 20.87
C ARG A 1110 -30.85 -7.58 21.01
N ASN A 1111 -31.25 -6.71 20.08
CA ASN A 1111 -32.55 -6.02 20.08
C ASN A 1111 -33.56 -6.62 19.06
N ARG A 1112 -33.24 -7.75 18.42
CA ARG A 1112 -34.04 -8.34 17.33
C ARG A 1112 -35.52 -8.59 17.71
N ALA A 1113 -35.78 -9.01 18.96
CA ALA A 1113 -37.12 -9.26 19.46
C ALA A 1113 -37.97 -7.97 19.56
N LEU A 1114 -37.37 -6.88 20.06
CA LEU A 1114 -38.02 -5.56 20.18
C LEU A 1114 -38.49 -5.07 18.80
N ALA A 1115 -37.63 -5.14 17.79
CA ALA A 1115 -37.95 -4.67 16.45
C ALA A 1115 -38.98 -5.55 15.73
N SER A 1116 -38.96 -6.87 15.93
CA SER A 1116 -40.06 -7.72 15.45
C SER A 1116 -41.39 -7.37 16.11
N ALA A 1117 -41.39 -6.95 17.38
CA ALA A 1117 -42.59 -6.52 18.10
C ALA A 1117 -43.10 -5.16 17.63
N THR A 1118 -42.23 -4.15 17.40
CA THR A 1118 -42.66 -2.85 16.86
C THR A 1118 -43.19 -2.95 15.44
N LEU A 1119 -42.58 -3.80 14.59
CA LEU A 1119 -43.08 -4.08 13.25
C LEU A 1119 -44.43 -4.82 13.27
N ALA A 1120 -44.57 -5.87 14.08
CA ALA A 1120 -45.84 -6.59 14.22
C ALA A 1120 -46.95 -5.68 14.78
N GLY A 1121 -46.64 -4.86 15.80
CA GLY A 1121 -47.57 -3.89 16.37
C GLY A 1121 -47.99 -2.81 15.37
N THR A 1122 -47.07 -2.30 14.54
CA THR A 1122 -47.41 -1.31 13.51
C THR A 1122 -48.20 -1.95 12.36
N ALA A 1123 -47.90 -3.18 11.96
CA ALA A 1123 -48.71 -3.93 10.98
C ALA A 1123 -50.13 -4.22 11.50
N PHE A 1124 -50.28 -4.53 12.79
CA PHE A 1124 -51.57 -4.68 13.45
C PHE A 1124 -52.34 -3.34 13.53
N ALA A 1125 -51.65 -2.21 13.75
CA ALA A 1125 -52.23 -0.88 13.72
C ALA A 1125 -52.67 -0.44 12.29
N VAL A 1126 -51.91 -0.80 11.25
CA VAL A 1126 -52.29 -0.57 9.85
C VAL A 1126 -53.47 -1.46 9.44
N LEU A 1127 -53.46 -2.75 9.80
CA LEU A 1127 -54.61 -3.65 9.58
C LEU A 1127 -55.88 -3.12 10.26
N THR A 1128 -55.77 -2.62 11.49
CA THR A 1128 -56.86 -1.95 12.21
C THR A 1128 -57.33 -0.71 11.46
N GLY A 1129 -56.41 0.17 11.03
CA GLY A 1129 -56.73 1.34 10.20
C GLY A 1129 -57.42 1.00 8.88
N MET A 1130 -57.02 -0.09 8.22
CA MET A 1130 -57.60 -0.57 6.97
C MET A 1130 -59.02 -1.13 7.15
N VAL A 1131 -59.29 -1.88 8.23
CA VAL A 1131 -60.67 -2.29 8.59
C VAL A 1131 -61.54 -1.05 8.81
N VAL A 1132 -61.02 -0.05 9.52
CA VAL A 1132 -61.71 1.22 9.79
C VAL A 1132 -61.95 2.03 8.50
N ARG A 1133 -60.98 2.11 7.56
CA ARG A 1133 -61.20 2.72 6.22
C ARG A 1133 -62.16 1.91 5.34
N THR A 1134 -62.18 0.58 5.47
CA THR A 1134 -63.16 -0.26 4.77
C THR A 1134 -64.58 0.08 5.22
N CYS A 1135 -64.82 0.20 6.53
CA CYS A 1135 -66.10 0.68 7.06
C CYS A 1135 -66.41 2.14 6.65
N HIS A 1136 -65.40 3.02 6.59
CA HIS A 1136 -65.58 4.39 6.11
C HIS A 1136 -66.12 4.46 4.67
N HIS A 1137 -65.50 3.75 3.73
CA HIS A 1137 -65.88 3.84 2.31
C HIS A 1137 -67.08 2.96 1.93
N PHE A 1138 -67.24 1.77 2.53
CA PHE A 1138 -68.32 0.83 2.15
C PHE A 1138 -69.59 0.98 3.01
N ALA A 1139 -69.47 1.37 4.28
CA ALA A 1139 -70.61 1.66 5.15
C ALA A 1139 -70.81 3.17 5.39
N GLN A 1140 -70.09 4.03 4.66
CA GLN A 1140 -70.23 5.50 4.67
C GLN A 1140 -70.07 6.16 6.05
N VAL A 1141 -69.42 5.48 7.00
CA VAL A 1141 -69.11 6.02 8.33
C VAL A 1141 -68.10 7.16 8.17
N ARG A 1142 -68.41 8.37 8.62
CA ARG A 1142 -67.53 9.55 8.41
C ARG A 1142 -66.14 9.34 9.02
N TRP A 1143 -65.09 9.80 8.33
CA TRP A 1143 -63.70 9.74 8.79
C TRP A 1143 -63.42 10.74 9.93
N ASN A 1144 -63.90 10.40 11.12
CA ASN A 1144 -63.66 11.12 12.38
C ASN A 1144 -63.70 10.11 13.54
N SER A 1145 -62.80 10.23 14.52
CA SER A 1145 -62.56 9.22 15.57
C SER A 1145 -63.83 8.80 16.32
N GLN A 1146 -64.68 9.76 16.70
CA GLN A 1146 -65.91 9.52 17.45
C GLN A 1146 -66.86 8.56 16.73
N SER A 1147 -67.07 8.75 15.42
CA SER A 1147 -67.98 7.93 14.61
C SER A 1147 -67.46 6.51 14.36
N LEU A 1148 -66.15 6.29 14.47
CA LEU A 1148 -65.50 5.02 14.14
C LEU A 1148 -65.44 4.08 15.36
N PHE A 1149 -65.25 4.62 16.57
CA PHE A 1149 -65.26 3.80 17.80
C PHE A 1149 -66.66 3.33 18.21
N ALA A 1150 -67.70 4.14 18.00
CA ALA A 1150 -69.08 3.85 18.40
C ALA A 1150 -69.84 2.89 17.45
N SER A 1151 -69.16 2.29 16.47
CA SER A 1151 -69.79 1.39 15.50
C SER A 1151 -69.59 -0.09 15.90
N ASP A 1152 -70.67 -0.76 16.28
CA ASP A 1152 -70.67 -2.19 16.60
C ASP A 1152 -70.11 -3.04 15.45
N LEU A 1153 -70.37 -2.64 14.20
CA LEU A 1153 -69.84 -3.29 13.00
C LEU A 1153 -68.30 -3.22 12.93
N VAL A 1154 -67.70 -2.10 13.36
CA VAL A 1154 -66.24 -1.97 13.46
C VAL A 1154 -65.69 -2.84 14.60
N GLN A 1155 -66.31 -2.78 15.78
CA GLN A 1155 -65.84 -3.51 16.97
C GLN A 1155 -65.92 -5.03 16.84
N THR A 1156 -67.02 -5.53 16.26
CA THR A 1156 -67.21 -6.96 15.95
C THR A 1156 -66.24 -7.42 14.87
N SER A 1157 -66.09 -6.67 13.77
CA SER A 1157 -65.14 -6.98 12.69
C SER A 1157 -63.70 -7.08 13.20
N LEU A 1158 -63.25 -6.12 14.04
CA LEU A 1158 -61.92 -6.18 14.65
C LEU A 1158 -61.77 -7.42 15.55
N SER A 1159 -62.78 -7.75 16.36
CA SER A 1159 -62.73 -8.89 17.29
C SER A 1159 -62.63 -10.24 16.55
N VAL A 1160 -63.38 -10.41 15.45
CA VAL A 1160 -63.28 -11.59 14.58
C VAL A 1160 -61.91 -11.66 13.90
N VAL A 1161 -61.42 -10.56 13.33
CA VAL A 1161 -60.10 -10.51 12.66
C VAL A 1161 -58.96 -10.82 13.65
N TRP A 1162 -58.99 -10.28 14.87
CA TRP A 1162 -57.97 -10.55 15.89
C TRP A 1162 -57.97 -12.03 16.32
N SER A 1163 -59.16 -12.63 16.45
CA SER A 1163 -59.32 -14.06 16.77
C SER A 1163 -58.72 -14.96 15.69
N ILE A 1164 -58.94 -14.62 14.42
CA ILE A 1164 -58.39 -15.35 13.27
C ILE A 1164 -56.86 -15.22 13.20
N VAL A 1165 -56.31 -14.02 13.44
CA VAL A 1165 -54.85 -13.80 13.52
C VAL A 1165 -54.23 -14.61 14.66
N ALA A 1166 -54.89 -14.70 15.82
CA ALA A 1166 -54.43 -15.46 16.98
C ALA A 1166 -54.31 -16.96 16.69
N ILE A 1167 -55.37 -17.58 16.15
CA ILE A 1167 -55.40 -18.98 15.73
C ILE A 1167 -54.37 -19.22 14.62
N GLY A 1168 -54.26 -18.28 13.68
CA GLY A 1168 -53.24 -18.29 12.62
C GLY A 1168 -51.82 -18.38 13.18
N LEU A 1169 -51.45 -17.52 14.13
CA LEU A 1169 -50.11 -17.52 14.74
C LEU A 1169 -49.78 -18.83 15.48
N MET A 1170 -50.75 -19.45 16.19
CA MET A 1170 -50.54 -20.77 16.81
C MET A 1170 -50.30 -21.86 15.77
N LEU A 1171 -51.14 -21.94 14.74
CA LEU A 1171 -51.00 -22.94 13.68
C LEU A 1171 -49.71 -22.73 12.88
N ILE A 1172 -49.32 -21.48 12.63
CA ILE A 1172 -48.09 -21.10 11.92
C ILE A 1172 -46.85 -21.44 12.74
N GLY A 1173 -46.78 -21.05 14.02
CA GLY A 1173 -45.62 -21.34 14.87
C GLY A 1173 -45.31 -22.84 14.97
N ASN A 1174 -46.36 -23.67 15.06
CA ASN A 1174 -46.24 -25.13 14.95
C ASN A 1174 -45.71 -25.55 13.57
N ARG A 1175 -46.42 -25.17 12.48
CA ARG A 1175 -46.09 -25.64 11.12
C ARG A 1175 -44.70 -25.21 10.64
N GLN A 1176 -44.28 -23.99 10.96
CA GLN A 1176 -42.94 -23.45 10.66
C GLN A 1176 -41.86 -23.93 11.63
N LYS A 1177 -42.26 -24.63 12.70
CA LYS A 1177 -41.39 -25.18 13.74
C LYS A 1177 -40.64 -24.12 14.56
N GLU A 1178 -41.30 -23.00 14.83
CA GLU A 1178 -40.76 -21.85 15.58
C GLU A 1178 -41.55 -21.65 16.89
N ARG A 1179 -40.86 -21.73 18.03
CA ARG A 1179 -41.47 -21.84 19.36
C ARG A 1179 -41.98 -20.50 19.92
N TRP A 1180 -41.33 -19.38 19.63
CA TRP A 1180 -41.77 -18.08 20.16
C TRP A 1180 -43.03 -17.57 19.46
N THR A 1181 -43.14 -17.74 18.13
CA THR A 1181 -44.36 -17.42 17.36
C THR A 1181 -45.54 -18.27 17.83
N TRP A 1182 -45.32 -19.56 18.14
CA TRP A 1182 -46.36 -20.40 18.72
C TRP A 1182 -46.84 -19.86 20.08
N ILE A 1183 -45.90 -19.42 20.94
CA ILE A 1183 -46.20 -18.79 22.24
C ILE A 1183 -46.87 -17.42 22.08
N VAL A 1184 -46.50 -16.60 21.09
CA VAL A 1184 -47.15 -15.31 20.80
C VAL A 1184 -48.56 -15.52 20.25
N GLY A 1185 -48.77 -16.54 19.42
CA GLY A 1185 -50.11 -16.95 18.99
C GLY A 1185 -50.95 -17.47 20.15
N ALA A 1186 -50.38 -18.29 21.04
CA ALA A 1186 -51.06 -18.76 22.24
C ALA A 1186 -51.34 -17.61 23.22
N GLY A 1187 -50.45 -16.61 23.27
CA GLY A 1187 -50.64 -15.36 23.98
C GLY A 1187 -51.71 -14.46 23.36
N LEU A 1188 -51.85 -14.43 22.03
CA LEU A 1188 -52.92 -13.68 21.37
C LEU A 1188 -54.25 -14.43 21.44
N ILE A 1189 -54.28 -15.76 21.41
CA ILE A 1189 -55.48 -16.53 21.78
C ILE A 1189 -55.80 -16.28 23.25
N ALA A 1190 -54.81 -16.25 24.14
CA ALA A 1190 -55.05 -15.91 25.53
C ALA A 1190 -55.60 -14.48 25.66
N VAL A 1191 -55.09 -13.47 24.93
CA VAL A 1191 -55.64 -12.11 24.92
C VAL A 1191 -57.04 -12.04 24.30
N VAL A 1192 -57.34 -12.85 23.28
CA VAL A 1192 -58.69 -12.96 22.70
C VAL A 1192 -59.64 -13.66 23.68
N VAL A 1193 -59.29 -14.83 24.21
CA VAL A 1193 -60.07 -15.55 25.23
C VAL A 1193 -60.18 -14.76 26.52
N VAL A 1194 -59.19 -13.91 26.87
CA VAL A 1194 -59.25 -12.97 28.00
C VAL A 1194 -60.11 -11.76 27.66
N LYS A 1195 -60.17 -11.28 26.41
CA LYS A 1195 -61.19 -10.33 25.95
C LYS A 1195 -62.58 -10.96 26.11
N LEU A 1196 -62.76 -12.20 25.64
CA LEU A 1196 -63.97 -13.03 25.81
C LEU A 1196 -64.19 -13.53 27.26
N PHE A 1197 -63.32 -13.19 28.24
CA PHE A 1197 -63.48 -13.60 29.66
C PHE A 1197 -63.71 -12.37 30.55
N LEU A 1198 -63.00 -11.27 30.29
CA LEU A 1198 -63.17 -9.99 30.98
C LEU A 1198 -64.37 -9.19 30.46
N ILE A 1199 -64.77 -9.41 29.20
CA ILE A 1199 -65.98 -8.81 28.63
C ILE A 1199 -67.18 -9.78 28.77
N GLU A 1200 -66.99 -11.09 29.06
CA GLU A 1200 -68.08 -12.08 28.92
C GLU A 1200 -68.15 -13.26 29.93
N LEU A 1201 -67.09 -13.68 30.66
CA LEU A 1201 -67.01 -15.06 31.21
C LEU A 1201 -66.20 -15.29 32.52
N ALA A 1202 -66.16 -14.33 33.45
CA ALA A 1202 -65.26 -14.37 34.63
C ALA A 1202 -65.63 -15.38 35.76
N ALA A 1203 -65.35 -16.70 35.59
CA ALA A 1203 -65.47 -17.72 36.64
C ALA A 1203 -64.58 -19.00 36.45
N SER A 1204 -64.12 -19.66 37.53
CA SER A 1204 -63.60 -21.07 37.57
C SER A 1204 -63.14 -21.52 39.00
N GLY A 1205 -62.67 -22.78 39.17
CA GLY A 1205 -62.27 -23.40 40.46
C GLY A 1205 -61.01 -24.31 40.45
N SER A 1206 -60.79 -25.15 41.48
CA SER A 1206 -59.44 -25.67 41.84
C SER A 1206 -59.02 -27.10 41.43
N LEU A 1207 -59.75 -28.20 41.74
CA LEU A 1207 -59.29 -29.58 41.40
C LEU A 1207 -59.15 -29.78 39.88
N ALA A 1208 -60.01 -29.10 39.13
CA ALA A 1208 -59.93 -28.95 37.68
C ALA A 1208 -58.55 -28.45 37.19
N ARG A 1209 -57.70 -27.87 38.04
CA ARG A 1209 -56.36 -27.36 37.70
C ARG A 1209 -55.30 -28.46 37.58
N ILE A 1210 -55.30 -29.48 38.46
CA ILE A 1210 -54.40 -30.65 38.32
C ILE A 1210 -54.82 -31.45 37.08
N ILE A 1211 -56.13 -31.66 36.91
CA ILE A 1211 -56.66 -32.34 35.74
C ILE A 1211 -56.40 -31.50 34.47
N SER A 1212 -56.50 -30.17 34.52
CA SER A 1212 -56.08 -29.31 33.41
C SER A 1212 -54.57 -29.29 33.16
N PHE A 1213 -53.70 -29.60 34.12
CA PHE A 1213 -52.28 -29.82 33.82
C PHE A 1213 -52.05 -31.14 33.09
N ILE A 1214 -52.77 -32.21 33.44
CA ILE A 1214 -52.69 -33.48 32.70
C ILE A 1214 -53.40 -33.35 31.34
N VAL A 1215 -54.50 -32.61 31.23
CA VAL A 1215 -55.25 -32.40 29.99
C VAL A 1215 -54.59 -31.35 29.08
N VAL A 1216 -54.02 -30.25 29.58
CA VAL A 1216 -53.19 -29.35 28.77
C VAL A 1216 -51.82 -29.98 28.48
N GLY A 1217 -51.30 -30.83 29.36
CA GLY A 1217 -50.11 -31.65 29.09
C GLY A 1217 -50.36 -32.69 27.99
N MET A 1218 -51.48 -33.41 28.06
CA MET A 1218 -51.96 -34.30 26.99
C MET A 1218 -52.31 -33.52 25.74
N LEU A 1219 -52.93 -32.35 25.84
CA LEU A 1219 -53.27 -31.51 24.68
C LEU A 1219 -52.02 -30.82 24.12
N LEU A 1220 -50.95 -30.63 24.88
CA LEU A 1220 -49.60 -30.28 24.39
C LEU A 1220 -48.80 -31.50 23.89
N LEU A 1221 -49.22 -32.72 24.23
CA LEU A 1221 -48.77 -33.98 23.62
C LEU A 1221 -49.62 -34.40 22.42
N LEU A 1222 -50.83 -33.84 22.26
CA LEU A 1222 -51.81 -34.21 21.23
C LEU A 1222 -51.91 -33.12 20.14
N VAL A 1223 -51.89 -31.84 20.51
CA VAL A 1223 -51.19 -30.82 19.69
C VAL A 1223 -49.74 -31.29 19.53
N GLY A 1224 -49.07 -31.83 20.56
CA GLY A 1224 -47.76 -32.49 20.45
C GLY A 1224 -47.62 -33.65 19.44
N TYR A 1225 -48.72 -34.17 18.89
CA TYR A 1225 -48.79 -35.32 18.00
C TYR A 1225 -49.38 -34.95 16.63
N PHE A 1226 -50.42 -34.11 16.58
CA PHE A 1226 -51.05 -33.60 15.35
C PHE A 1226 -50.49 -32.24 14.88
N ALA A 1227 -49.88 -31.47 15.77
CA ALA A 1227 -49.36 -30.11 15.56
C ALA A 1227 -48.12 -29.82 16.47
N PRO A 1228 -47.05 -30.65 16.40
CA PRO A 1228 -46.14 -30.87 17.53
C PRO A 1228 -45.39 -29.63 18.04
N LEU A 1229 -45.24 -29.50 19.38
CA LEU A 1229 -44.43 -28.42 19.97
C LEU A 1229 -43.01 -28.47 19.36
N PRO A 1230 -42.56 -27.42 18.65
CA PRO A 1230 -41.43 -27.61 17.76
C PRO A 1230 -40.08 -27.88 18.44
N PRO A 1231 -39.30 -28.85 17.91
CA PRO A 1231 -37.96 -29.19 18.42
C PRO A 1231 -36.93 -28.10 18.10
N LYS A 1232 -36.01 -27.87 19.04
CA LYS A 1232 -34.87 -26.95 18.83
C LYS A 1232 -33.81 -27.57 17.91
N MET A 1233 -33.21 -26.74 17.05
CA MET A 1233 -31.93 -27.03 16.40
C MET A 1233 -30.77 -26.50 17.28
N PRO A 1234 -29.63 -27.23 17.40
CA PRO A 1234 -28.40 -26.72 18.03
C PRO A 1234 -27.66 -25.67 17.18
N ALA A 1235 -26.65 -25.02 17.78
CA ALA A 1235 -25.81 -23.98 17.15
C ALA A 1235 -24.47 -24.51 16.62
N ASP A 1236 -23.78 -23.69 15.81
CA ASP A 1236 -22.51 -24.03 15.14
C ASP A 1236 -21.28 -23.43 15.89
N PRO A 1237 -20.06 -24.01 15.80
CA PRO A 1237 -19.01 -23.77 16.79
C PRO A 1237 -17.82 -22.89 16.31
N GLU A 1238 -17.99 -21.56 16.30
CA GLU A 1238 -16.84 -20.63 16.26
C GLU A 1238 -16.26 -20.38 17.66
N LEU A 1239 -15.43 -21.29 18.17
CA LEU A 1239 -14.60 -21.02 19.36
C LEU A 1239 -13.34 -21.92 19.46
N LYS A 1240 -12.52 -21.91 18.40
CA LYS A 1240 -11.09 -22.30 18.33
C LYS A 1240 -10.56 -21.99 16.92
N GLY A 1241 -9.25 -21.84 16.69
CA GLY A 1241 -8.11 -22.06 17.59
C GLY A 1241 -7.77 -20.88 18.53
N PRO A 1242 -6.53 -20.83 19.05
CA PRO A 1242 -5.49 -21.85 18.98
C PRO A 1242 -5.30 -22.59 20.33
N VAL A 1243 -5.07 -23.90 20.28
CA VAL A 1243 -4.15 -24.61 21.19
C VAL A 1243 -3.49 -25.72 20.36
N ALA A 1244 -2.20 -25.97 20.57
CA ALA A 1244 -1.46 -27.03 19.89
C ALA A 1244 -1.79 -28.43 20.42
N ALA A 1245 -1.90 -29.38 19.49
CA ALA A 1245 -1.58 -30.81 19.65
C ALA A 1245 -1.28 -31.38 18.26
#